data_AF-A0A257MKI0-F1
#
_entry.id   AF-A0A257MKI0-F1
#
_cell.length_a   1.000
_cell.length_b   1.000
_cell.length_c   1.000
_cell.angle_alpha   90.00
_cell.angle_beta   90.00
_cell.angle_gamma   90.00
#
_symmetry.space_group_name_H-M   'P 1'
#
loop_
_entity.id
_entity.type
_entity.pdbx_description
1 polymer ?
#
loop_
_entity_poly.entity_id
_entity_poly.type
_entity_poly.pdbx_seq_one_letter_code
_entity_poly.pdbx_strand_id
1 'polypeptide(L)'
;MQTALFKALAAPSSIGTEHEYSINDKEQRALTVSDGIIERIAGRLDHEVAFGGILVSKELQKHAIELIPQRPGSLSYLENNLYHGLCQLYQATNHEYAFMGLGMHPLLKLEETTYWDHDEQEYYQVYDRLFNIRQHGWLNIQALQINIPYHGEEELTAMFNKIRSLMPYLVAASASSPLVEGKITPYMDNRLVYYRQNQAAIPDICHGILPEKLEKVDDYVKINRGIYTQLKKQGAEILCREWVNSRGVIVRFTRSCLEIKAIDEQECLHSDMAFSAFLLALLRSDLVLEEDESCLLSMLEEAMRRGTAGLRPELERLLRLAEKSATAEEKRYLPLIAKRIEQGSLAEVIVQKLHDIMEQFDLIVIGSGAGTNVASRAAEKGLRVALVDQGPTGGTCLNNGCIPSKMLIYPADVIRSIQDARNIGVHAELNEVDFNRIMSRMHSVVDKARSNLEEALENSEALSYIKVRAEFIGDYVLKAGDRTITSKKMVIATGARTLVPAIAGLQEAGFLDNVSLLQLAELPRSLIIIGGGYIACEFGHFFSALGVDVTIIGRHPFLLKGEDAEAAKLVSQRLSQFVRVITGHEVISVEKRGKMKAVSAKNREDGRVHQFEAEEILLAAGRQPNSDLLHPERSGVETDRLGWIVVNQYLETSKKGIYALGDALGKHMYRHTANYEAEVVIHNLLEANGELELEKVDYHAVPYAVFTYPTLAGVGMKEQEAAAKGLNVLVGRAGYMDTAKGVAMGEESGLVKVVLEEETGKILGATVVGPSAAELAQQVVYLMNTEYQDLMPVMRAQVIHPTLNEVLVRAFSELERPTITPIADGSTVQGSGK
;
A
#
# COMPACT_ATOMS: atom_id res chain seq x y z
N MET A 1 34.87 -17.99 6.05
CA MET A 1 34.93 -18.91 4.90
C MET A 1 35.86 -20.04 5.24
N GLN A 2 35.30 -21.23 5.43
CA GLN A 2 36.05 -22.46 5.65
C GLN A 2 35.95 -23.25 4.34
N THR A 3 37.03 -23.29 3.58
CA THR A 3 37.03 -23.97 2.28
C THR A 3 37.62 -25.38 2.40
N ALA A 4 37.01 -26.32 1.68
CA ALA A 4 37.48 -27.70 1.57
C ALA A 4 37.84 -28.04 0.13
N LEU A 5 38.88 -28.86 -0.04
CA LEU A 5 39.23 -29.46 -1.31
C LEU A 5 38.42 -30.74 -1.52
N PHE A 6 37.48 -30.71 -2.46
CA PHE A 6 36.72 -31.86 -2.93
C PHE A 6 37.40 -32.45 -4.15
N LYS A 7 37.89 -33.70 -4.01
CA LYS A 7 38.54 -34.40 -5.11
C LYS A 7 37.57 -34.74 -6.26
N ALA A 8 38.11 -34.93 -7.46
CA ALA A 8 37.40 -35.50 -8.58
C ALA A 8 36.83 -36.89 -8.23
N LEU A 9 35.57 -37.13 -8.60
CA LEU A 9 34.87 -38.40 -8.43
C LEU A 9 34.72 -39.10 -9.77
N ALA A 10 34.60 -40.43 -9.74
CA ALA A 10 34.21 -41.20 -10.91
C ALA A 10 32.72 -40.95 -11.19
N ALA A 11 32.41 -39.89 -11.93
CA ALA A 11 31.02 -39.60 -12.24
C ALA A 11 30.41 -40.70 -13.11
N PRO A 12 29.16 -41.09 -12.84
CA PRO A 12 28.54 -42.21 -13.52
C PRO A 12 28.31 -41.92 -15.01
N SER A 13 28.42 -42.96 -15.83
CA SER A 13 28.13 -42.89 -17.27
C SER A 13 26.64 -42.91 -17.59
N SER A 14 25.79 -43.08 -16.58
CA SER A 14 24.34 -43.14 -16.69
C SER A 14 23.70 -42.52 -15.45
N ILE A 15 22.72 -41.64 -15.67
CA ILE A 15 21.92 -41.01 -14.61
C ILE A 15 20.42 -41.20 -14.92
N GLY A 16 19.57 -40.99 -13.92
CA GLY A 16 18.13 -40.82 -14.12
C GLY A 16 17.74 -39.35 -14.00
N THR A 17 16.61 -38.97 -14.60
CA THR A 17 15.98 -37.66 -14.41
C THR A 17 14.47 -37.83 -14.25
N GLU A 18 13.83 -36.93 -13.51
CA GLU A 18 12.37 -36.85 -13.36
C GLU A 18 11.98 -35.40 -13.67
N HIS A 19 10.95 -35.19 -14.49
CA HIS A 19 10.60 -33.86 -15.00
C HIS A 19 9.14 -33.56 -14.79
N GLU A 20 8.85 -32.44 -14.13
CA GLU A 20 7.47 -32.08 -13.80
C GLU A 20 6.97 -30.93 -14.67
N TYR A 21 5.75 -31.08 -15.16
CA TYR A 21 5.12 -30.16 -16.10
C TYR A 21 3.76 -29.68 -15.63
N SER A 22 3.53 -28.38 -15.78
CA SER A 22 2.24 -27.73 -15.63
C SER A 22 1.40 -28.08 -16.83
N ILE A 23 0.15 -28.47 -16.59
CA ILE A 23 -0.84 -28.68 -17.63
C ILE A 23 -1.56 -27.35 -17.85
N ASN A 24 -1.47 -26.80 -19.06
CA ASN A 24 -2.03 -25.49 -19.37
C ASN A 24 -2.94 -25.52 -20.59
N ASP A 25 -3.90 -24.60 -20.65
CA ASP A 25 -4.68 -24.36 -21.86
C ASP A 25 -3.89 -23.59 -22.93
N LYS A 26 -4.54 -23.24 -24.05
CA LYS A 26 -3.93 -22.50 -25.16
C LYS A 26 -3.57 -21.05 -24.78
N GLU A 27 -4.23 -20.50 -23.78
CA GLU A 27 -3.95 -19.19 -23.19
C GLU A 27 -2.90 -19.27 -22.07
N GLN A 28 -2.26 -20.43 -21.88
CA GLN A 28 -1.27 -20.71 -20.83
C GLN A 28 -1.83 -20.59 -19.41
N ARG A 29 -3.12 -20.86 -19.18
CA ARG A 29 -3.67 -20.96 -17.82
C ARG A 29 -3.57 -22.39 -17.33
N ALA A 30 -3.10 -22.57 -16.11
CA ALA A 30 -2.96 -23.88 -15.48
C ALA A 30 -4.34 -24.54 -15.29
N LEU A 31 -4.43 -25.84 -15.57
CA LEU A 31 -5.65 -26.65 -15.56
C LEU A 31 -5.52 -27.84 -14.61
N THR A 32 -6.53 -28.08 -13.78
CA THR A 32 -6.56 -29.19 -12.82
C THR A 32 -7.10 -30.48 -13.43
N VAL A 33 -6.45 -30.98 -14.49
CA VAL A 33 -6.96 -32.06 -15.36
C VAL A 33 -6.02 -33.27 -15.50
N SER A 34 -5.03 -33.45 -14.61
CA SER A 34 -4.10 -34.59 -14.62
C SER A 34 -4.81 -35.94 -14.74
N ASP A 35 -5.89 -36.14 -13.98
CA ASP A 35 -6.67 -37.39 -13.91
C ASP A 35 -7.22 -37.75 -15.30
N GLY A 36 -7.79 -36.74 -15.98
CA GLY A 36 -8.36 -36.91 -17.32
C GLY A 36 -7.30 -37.19 -18.39
N ILE A 37 -6.07 -36.69 -18.22
CA ILE A 37 -4.95 -37.03 -19.10
C ILE A 37 -4.52 -38.47 -18.89
N ILE A 38 -4.33 -38.90 -17.64
CA ILE A 38 -3.93 -40.27 -17.28
C ILE A 38 -4.98 -41.28 -17.76
N GLU A 39 -6.26 -41.03 -17.50
CA GLU A 39 -7.35 -41.89 -17.95
C GLU A 39 -7.41 -41.97 -19.48
N ARG A 40 -7.15 -40.86 -20.19
CA ARG A 40 -7.14 -40.84 -21.66
C ARG A 40 -6.02 -41.68 -22.26
N ILE A 41 -4.82 -41.71 -21.65
CA ILE A 41 -3.68 -42.47 -22.17
C ILE A 41 -3.68 -43.95 -21.72
N ALA A 42 -4.24 -44.25 -20.55
CA ALA A 42 -4.21 -45.59 -19.96
C ALA A 42 -5.54 -46.35 -20.05
N GLY A 43 -6.65 -45.66 -20.32
CA GLY A 43 -8.01 -46.21 -20.27
C GLY A 43 -8.53 -46.47 -18.86
N ARG A 44 -7.79 -46.06 -17.83
CA ARG A 44 -8.13 -46.17 -16.40
C ARG A 44 -7.31 -45.15 -15.61
N LEU A 45 -7.75 -44.88 -14.39
CA LEU A 45 -7.01 -44.02 -13.47
C LEU A 45 -5.99 -44.84 -12.69
N ASP A 46 -4.70 -44.57 -12.90
CA ASP A 46 -3.57 -45.20 -12.21
C ASP A 46 -2.61 -44.10 -11.70
N HIS A 47 -1.76 -44.42 -10.72
CA HIS A 47 -0.77 -43.48 -10.20
C HIS A 47 0.36 -43.20 -11.21
N GLU A 48 0.79 -44.23 -11.92
CA GLU A 48 1.91 -44.21 -12.87
C GLU A 48 1.58 -45.09 -14.08
N VAL A 49 1.81 -44.57 -15.29
CA VAL A 49 1.47 -45.25 -16.54
C VAL A 49 2.65 -45.20 -17.50
N ALA A 50 3.04 -46.35 -18.04
CA ALA A 50 4.00 -46.41 -19.13
C ALA A 50 3.36 -45.95 -20.44
N PHE A 51 3.86 -44.85 -21.01
CA PHE A 51 3.35 -44.27 -22.24
C PHE A 51 4.48 -43.67 -23.09
N GLY A 52 4.50 -43.98 -24.38
CA GLY A 52 5.47 -43.39 -25.33
C GLY A 52 6.95 -43.55 -25.00
N GLY A 53 7.32 -44.61 -24.27
CA GLY A 53 8.69 -44.87 -23.86
C GLY A 53 9.15 -44.13 -22.60
N ILE A 54 8.24 -43.43 -21.92
CA ILE A 54 8.41 -42.83 -20.60
C ILE A 54 7.37 -43.39 -19.63
N LEU A 55 7.49 -43.06 -18.35
CA LEU A 55 6.44 -43.20 -17.35
C LEU A 55 5.81 -41.81 -17.17
N VAL A 56 4.49 -41.76 -17.15
CA VAL A 56 3.69 -40.58 -16.83
C VAL A 56 3.08 -40.83 -15.46
N SER A 57 3.50 -40.06 -14.47
CA SER A 57 3.03 -40.17 -13.09
C SER A 57 2.21 -38.95 -12.71
N LYS A 58 1.24 -39.15 -11.82
CA LYS A 58 0.50 -38.03 -11.21
C LYS A 58 1.37 -37.36 -10.15
N GLU A 59 1.17 -36.06 -10.00
CA GLU A 59 1.69 -35.30 -8.87
C GLU A 59 0.63 -35.03 -7.81
N LEU A 60 1.04 -34.41 -6.70
CA LEU A 60 0.12 -34.12 -5.61
C LEU A 60 -1.00 -33.15 -6.01
N GLN A 61 -0.69 -32.23 -6.94
CA GLN A 61 -1.60 -31.24 -7.47
C GLN A 61 -2.11 -31.65 -8.85
N LYS A 62 -3.39 -31.43 -9.11
CA LYS A 62 -4.03 -31.90 -10.36
C LYS A 62 -3.64 -31.12 -11.61
N HIS A 63 -2.85 -30.05 -11.46
CA HIS A 63 -2.34 -29.26 -12.58
C HIS A 63 -0.90 -29.62 -12.96
N ALA A 64 -0.32 -30.63 -12.32
CA ALA A 64 1.02 -31.10 -12.59
C ALA A 64 1.02 -32.59 -12.96
N ILE A 65 1.95 -32.96 -13.82
CA ILE A 65 2.30 -34.36 -14.12
C ILE A 65 3.81 -34.51 -14.14
N GLU A 66 4.29 -35.69 -13.78
CA GLU A 66 5.70 -36.04 -13.79
C GLU A 66 6.00 -37.01 -14.95
N LEU A 67 7.08 -36.74 -15.68
CA LEU A 67 7.57 -37.55 -16.79
C LEU A 67 8.93 -38.15 -16.42
N ILE A 68 9.01 -39.47 -16.44
CA ILE A 68 10.19 -40.23 -16.02
C ILE A 68 10.68 -41.13 -17.15
N PRO A 69 11.95 -41.05 -17.58
CA PRO A 69 12.53 -42.03 -18.50
C PRO A 69 12.48 -43.44 -17.91
N GLN A 70 12.09 -44.44 -18.71
CA GLN A 70 11.91 -45.83 -18.23
C GLN A 70 13.19 -46.47 -17.68
N ARG A 71 14.36 -45.93 -18.03
CA ARG A 71 15.65 -46.37 -17.48
C ARG A 71 16.63 -45.20 -17.43
N PRO A 72 17.59 -45.25 -16.48
CA PRO A 72 18.75 -44.38 -16.52
C PRO A 72 19.52 -44.49 -17.85
N GLY A 73 20.18 -43.41 -18.27
CA GLY A 73 20.96 -43.40 -19.51
C GLY A 73 21.90 -42.20 -19.64
N SER A 74 22.43 -41.99 -20.84
CA SER A 74 23.22 -40.80 -21.17
C SER A 74 22.31 -39.58 -21.34
N LEU A 75 22.86 -38.37 -21.27
CA LEU A 75 22.07 -37.13 -21.38
C LEU A 75 21.28 -37.07 -22.68
N SER A 76 21.91 -37.39 -23.81
CA SER A 76 21.23 -37.42 -25.11
C SER A 76 20.18 -38.53 -25.20
N TYR A 77 20.33 -39.65 -24.49
CA TYR A 77 19.28 -40.66 -24.44
C TYR A 77 18.05 -40.13 -23.68
N LEU A 78 18.27 -39.55 -22.50
CA LEU A 78 17.20 -39.02 -21.64
C LEU A 78 16.45 -37.90 -22.37
N GLU A 79 17.17 -36.94 -22.97
CA GLU A 79 16.61 -35.84 -23.76
C GLU A 79 15.70 -36.35 -24.89
N ASN A 80 16.22 -37.27 -25.71
CA ASN A 80 15.47 -37.78 -26.86
C ASN A 80 14.25 -38.61 -26.40
N ASN A 81 14.41 -39.43 -25.36
CA ASN A 81 13.33 -40.26 -24.85
C ASN A 81 12.18 -39.42 -24.27
N LEU A 82 12.50 -38.41 -23.46
CA LEU A 82 11.52 -37.46 -22.92
C LEU A 82 10.87 -36.62 -24.01
N TYR A 83 11.65 -36.10 -24.96
CA TYR A 83 11.12 -35.33 -26.08
C TYR A 83 10.10 -36.16 -26.88
N HIS A 84 10.44 -37.41 -27.23
CA HIS A 84 9.52 -38.29 -27.93
C HIS A 84 8.28 -38.65 -27.12
N GLY A 85 8.44 -38.93 -25.82
CA GLY A 85 7.32 -39.21 -24.92
C GLY A 85 6.37 -38.02 -24.80
N LEU A 86 6.91 -36.82 -24.61
CA LEU A 86 6.15 -35.57 -24.55
C LEU A 86 5.41 -35.28 -25.86
N CYS A 87 6.05 -35.49 -27.01
CA CYS A 87 5.39 -35.35 -28.32
C CYS A 87 4.21 -36.33 -28.48
N GLN A 88 4.36 -37.58 -28.03
CA GLN A 88 3.28 -38.56 -28.07
C GLN A 88 2.15 -38.19 -27.10
N LEU A 89 2.48 -37.70 -25.91
CA LEU A 89 1.48 -37.23 -24.94
C LEU A 89 0.68 -36.06 -25.50
N TYR A 90 1.35 -35.08 -26.12
CA TYR A 90 0.73 -33.95 -26.79
C TYR A 90 -0.20 -34.35 -27.96
N GLN A 91 0.14 -35.44 -28.68
CA GLN A 91 -0.74 -36.02 -29.70
C GLN A 91 -1.93 -36.76 -29.09
N ALA A 92 -1.71 -37.54 -28.04
CA ALA A 92 -2.76 -38.33 -27.37
C ALA A 92 -3.82 -37.45 -26.68
N THR A 93 -3.44 -36.24 -26.27
CA THR A 93 -4.35 -35.23 -25.75
C THR A 93 -4.98 -34.36 -26.85
N ASN A 94 -4.81 -34.70 -28.13
CA ASN A 94 -5.33 -33.94 -29.28
C ASN A 94 -4.90 -32.46 -29.28
N HIS A 95 -3.69 -32.18 -28.82
CA HIS A 95 -3.14 -30.82 -28.74
C HIS A 95 -3.97 -29.85 -27.87
N GLU A 96 -4.74 -30.41 -26.93
CA GLU A 96 -5.61 -29.63 -26.04
C GLU A 96 -4.80 -28.86 -24.98
N TYR A 97 -3.66 -29.43 -24.55
CA TYR A 97 -2.88 -28.93 -23.42
C TYR A 97 -1.43 -28.61 -23.80
N ALA A 98 -0.91 -27.50 -23.27
CA ALA A 98 0.50 -27.15 -23.29
C ALA A 98 1.18 -27.58 -21.98
N PHE A 99 2.33 -28.25 -22.10
CA PHE A 99 3.13 -28.70 -20.96
C PHE A 99 4.32 -27.76 -20.76
N MET A 100 4.37 -27.06 -19.62
CA MET A 100 5.44 -26.10 -19.29
C MET A 100 6.21 -26.58 -18.07
N GLY A 101 7.54 -26.42 -18.03
CA GLY A 101 8.34 -26.80 -16.85
C GLY A 101 7.87 -26.06 -15.59
N LEU A 102 7.85 -26.72 -14.44
CA LEU A 102 7.24 -26.20 -13.21
C LEU A 102 8.23 -25.75 -12.13
N GLY A 103 8.03 -24.53 -11.65
CA GLY A 103 8.53 -24.08 -10.35
C GLY A 103 7.64 -23.01 -9.73
N MET A 104 7.12 -22.08 -10.54
CA MET A 104 6.04 -21.14 -10.19
C MET A 104 5.30 -20.68 -11.45
N HIS A 105 4.12 -21.23 -11.74
CA HIS A 105 3.37 -20.85 -12.95
C HIS A 105 2.86 -19.38 -12.87
N PRO A 106 3.23 -18.47 -13.79
CA PRO A 106 2.95 -17.04 -13.66
C PRO A 106 1.47 -16.65 -13.64
N LEU A 107 0.59 -17.40 -14.31
CA LEU A 107 -0.84 -17.10 -14.36
C LEU A 107 -1.69 -17.97 -13.41
N LEU A 108 -1.05 -18.85 -12.63
CA LEU A 108 -1.79 -19.69 -11.70
C LEU A 108 -2.23 -18.85 -10.50
N LYS A 109 -3.51 -18.92 -10.15
CA LYS A 109 -4.01 -18.38 -8.89
C LYS A 109 -4.26 -19.50 -7.90
N LEU A 110 -3.94 -19.28 -6.63
CA LEU A 110 -4.08 -20.34 -5.63
C LEU A 110 -5.51 -20.82 -5.43
N GLU A 111 -6.50 -19.95 -5.65
CA GLU A 111 -7.93 -20.30 -5.59
C GLU A 111 -8.37 -21.32 -6.66
N GLU A 112 -7.57 -21.50 -7.71
CA GLU A 112 -7.84 -22.40 -8.83
C GLU A 112 -7.13 -23.76 -8.66
N THR A 113 -6.31 -23.93 -7.62
CA THR A 113 -5.56 -25.16 -7.37
C THR A 113 -6.41 -26.23 -6.68
N THR A 114 -6.22 -27.48 -7.09
CA THR A 114 -6.79 -28.66 -6.43
C THR A 114 -5.73 -29.76 -6.31
N TYR A 115 -5.95 -30.67 -5.37
CA TYR A 115 -5.10 -31.83 -5.13
C TYR A 115 -5.88 -33.12 -5.35
N TRP A 116 -5.15 -34.23 -5.38
CA TRP A 116 -5.72 -35.56 -5.56
C TRP A 116 -6.66 -35.95 -4.40
N ASP A 117 -7.91 -36.26 -4.73
CA ASP A 117 -9.03 -36.28 -3.79
C ASP A 117 -9.79 -37.61 -3.77
N HIS A 118 -9.16 -38.74 -4.12
CA HIS A 118 -9.78 -40.07 -4.06
C HIS A 118 -8.83 -41.14 -3.51
N ASP A 119 -7.93 -41.71 -4.31
CA ASP A 119 -6.99 -42.71 -3.78
C ASP A 119 -6.00 -42.08 -2.81
N GLU A 120 -5.68 -42.78 -1.71
CA GLU A 120 -4.71 -42.32 -0.70
C GLU A 120 -5.06 -40.98 -0.01
N GLN A 121 -6.35 -40.58 -0.01
CA GLN A 121 -6.87 -39.34 0.59
C GLN A 121 -6.29 -39.01 1.98
N GLU A 122 -6.06 -40.01 2.82
CA GLU A 122 -5.53 -39.82 4.18
C GLU A 122 -4.14 -39.15 4.17
N TYR A 123 -3.28 -39.45 3.19
CA TYR A 123 -1.97 -38.79 3.05
C TYR A 123 -2.13 -37.34 2.62
N TYR A 124 -2.96 -37.07 1.63
CA TYR A 124 -3.24 -35.72 1.11
C TYR A 124 -3.83 -34.79 2.16
N GLN A 125 -4.78 -35.28 2.97
CA GLN A 125 -5.38 -34.51 4.05
C GLN A 125 -4.34 -34.11 5.11
N VAL A 126 -3.40 -35.01 5.45
CA VAL A 126 -2.35 -34.70 6.42
C VAL A 126 -1.32 -33.73 5.84
N TYR A 127 -0.97 -33.89 4.56
CA TYR A 127 -0.11 -32.94 3.86
C TYR A 127 -0.74 -31.54 3.74
N ASP A 128 -2.02 -31.44 3.39
CA ASP A 128 -2.77 -30.17 3.35
C ASP A 128 -2.81 -29.51 4.74
N ARG A 129 -3.11 -30.28 5.78
CA ARG A 129 -3.15 -29.79 7.16
C ARG A 129 -1.83 -29.22 7.63
N LEU A 130 -0.72 -29.90 7.33
CA LEU A 130 0.60 -29.50 7.85
C LEU A 130 1.28 -28.43 7.01
N PHE A 131 1.09 -28.47 5.69
CA PHE A 131 1.94 -27.74 4.76
C PHE A 131 1.14 -27.00 3.68
N ASN A 132 -0.19 -27.10 3.68
CA ASN A 132 -1.09 -26.43 2.73
C ASN A 132 -0.73 -26.70 1.25
N ILE A 133 -1.05 -27.90 0.76
CA ILE A 133 -0.74 -28.36 -0.61
C ILE A 133 -1.49 -27.59 -1.70
N ARG A 134 -2.37 -26.66 -1.33
CA ARG A 134 -3.05 -25.73 -2.25
C ARG A 134 -2.23 -24.46 -2.54
N GLN A 135 -1.06 -24.31 -1.92
CA GLN A 135 -0.17 -23.19 -2.17
C GLN A 135 0.92 -23.52 -3.18
N HIS A 136 1.61 -22.47 -3.60
CA HIS A 136 2.82 -22.53 -4.39
C HIS A 136 3.98 -23.15 -3.60
N GLY A 137 4.96 -23.74 -4.29
CA GLY A 137 6.22 -24.18 -3.67
C GLY A 137 6.05 -25.32 -2.65
N TRP A 138 5.41 -26.41 -3.06
CA TRP A 138 5.24 -27.59 -2.21
C TRP A 138 6.30 -28.68 -2.51
N LEU A 139 6.46 -29.70 -1.63
CA LEU A 139 7.57 -30.68 -1.57
C LEU A 139 7.97 -31.38 -2.88
N ASN A 140 7.17 -31.31 -3.93
CA ASN A 140 7.35 -32.06 -5.18
C ASN A 140 6.87 -31.25 -6.40
N ILE A 141 7.17 -29.94 -6.43
CA ILE A 141 6.98 -29.11 -7.63
C ILE A 141 8.34 -28.59 -8.06
N GLN A 142 9.03 -29.38 -8.88
CA GLN A 142 10.37 -29.14 -9.40
C GLN A 142 10.39 -29.55 -10.86
N ALA A 143 10.76 -28.62 -11.71
CA ALA A 143 10.83 -28.91 -13.12
C ALA A 143 11.82 -30.02 -13.45
N LEU A 144 12.89 -30.17 -12.63
CA LEU A 144 13.91 -31.17 -12.81
C LEU A 144 14.38 -31.79 -11.49
N GLN A 145 14.37 -33.12 -11.45
CA GLN A 145 15.06 -33.92 -10.45
C GLN A 145 16.17 -34.75 -11.11
N ILE A 146 17.37 -34.74 -10.54
CA ILE A 146 18.52 -35.49 -11.09
C ILE A 146 18.87 -36.64 -10.14
N ASN A 147 18.92 -37.87 -10.66
CA ASN A 147 19.25 -39.08 -9.89
C ASN A 147 20.64 -39.60 -10.28
N ILE A 148 21.62 -39.45 -9.38
CA ILE A 148 23.02 -39.87 -9.59
C ILE A 148 23.33 -41.14 -8.78
N PRO A 149 23.64 -42.29 -9.41
CA PRO A 149 23.92 -43.52 -8.69
C PRO A 149 25.24 -43.47 -7.89
N TYR A 150 25.33 -44.27 -6.82
CA TYR A 150 26.55 -44.48 -6.02
C TYR A 150 26.77 -45.98 -5.74
N HIS A 151 28.01 -46.38 -5.46
CA HIS A 151 28.40 -47.80 -5.30
C HIS A 151 28.90 -48.14 -3.88
N GLY A 152 29.01 -47.17 -2.98
CA GLY A 152 29.43 -47.39 -1.60
C GLY A 152 29.26 -46.16 -0.71
N GLU A 153 29.43 -46.35 0.60
CA GLU A 153 29.23 -45.31 1.62
C GLU A 153 30.21 -44.13 1.48
N GLU A 154 31.49 -44.40 1.21
CA GLU A 154 32.50 -43.35 1.04
C GLU A 154 32.20 -42.46 -0.17
N GLU A 155 31.83 -43.08 -1.30
CA GLU A 155 31.45 -42.37 -2.52
C GLU A 155 30.19 -41.53 -2.29
N LEU A 156 29.17 -42.10 -1.63
CA LEU A 156 27.95 -41.39 -1.26
C LEU A 156 28.28 -40.14 -0.44
N THR A 157 29.01 -40.27 0.66
CA THR A 157 29.30 -39.15 1.55
C THR A 157 30.13 -38.07 0.86
N ALA A 158 31.14 -38.47 0.07
CA ALA A 158 31.96 -37.53 -0.69
C ALA A 158 31.14 -36.77 -1.74
N MET A 159 30.30 -37.48 -2.51
CA MET A 159 29.44 -36.90 -3.53
C MET A 159 28.38 -35.99 -2.91
N PHE A 160 27.72 -36.44 -1.85
CA PHE A 160 26.69 -35.68 -1.14
C PHE A 160 27.22 -34.33 -0.65
N ASN A 161 28.35 -34.32 0.06
CA ASN A 161 28.93 -33.10 0.59
C ASN A 161 29.42 -32.16 -0.52
N LYS A 162 29.92 -32.71 -1.63
CA LYS A 162 30.33 -31.92 -2.78
C LYS A 162 29.14 -31.22 -3.45
N ILE A 163 28.03 -31.94 -3.65
CA ILE A 163 26.79 -31.37 -4.22
C ILE A 163 26.19 -30.34 -3.26
N ARG A 164 26.17 -30.64 -1.96
CA ARG A 164 25.78 -29.67 -0.90
C ARG A 164 26.52 -28.34 -1.06
N SER A 165 27.85 -28.37 -1.21
CA SER A 165 28.66 -27.16 -1.39
C SER A 165 28.48 -26.48 -2.76
N LEU A 166 28.01 -27.20 -3.78
CA LEU A 166 27.68 -26.64 -5.10
C LEU A 166 26.29 -25.97 -5.15
N MET A 167 25.45 -26.22 -4.14
CA MET A 167 24.04 -25.86 -4.14
C MET A 167 23.75 -24.39 -4.48
N PRO A 168 24.41 -23.39 -3.84
CA PRO A 168 24.10 -21.99 -4.12
C PRO A 168 24.34 -21.61 -5.58
N TYR A 169 25.35 -22.21 -6.21
CA TYR A 169 25.70 -21.93 -7.60
C TYR A 169 24.72 -22.56 -8.59
N LEU A 170 24.28 -23.80 -8.31
CA LEU A 170 23.27 -24.47 -9.12
C LEU A 170 21.95 -23.70 -9.09
N VAL A 171 21.49 -23.29 -7.90
CA VAL A 171 20.29 -22.47 -7.70
C VAL A 171 20.41 -21.12 -8.40
N ALA A 172 21.55 -20.43 -8.23
CA ALA A 172 21.78 -19.13 -8.86
C ALA A 172 21.69 -19.19 -10.39
N ALA A 173 22.27 -20.22 -11.00
CA ALA A 173 22.30 -20.37 -12.44
C ALA A 173 20.97 -20.88 -13.02
N SER A 174 20.24 -21.74 -12.30
CA SER A 174 18.98 -22.30 -12.77
C SER A 174 17.79 -21.35 -12.59
N ALA A 175 17.78 -20.50 -11.55
CA ALA A 175 16.63 -19.68 -11.13
C ALA A 175 15.72 -19.20 -12.29
N SER A 176 14.45 -19.63 -12.25
CA SER A 176 13.48 -19.36 -13.32
C SER A 176 12.12 -18.85 -12.84
N SER A 177 11.96 -18.66 -11.52
CA SER A 177 10.68 -18.35 -10.87
C SER A 177 10.64 -16.96 -10.22
N PRO A 178 10.75 -15.83 -10.96
CA PRO A 178 10.71 -14.48 -10.36
C PRO A 178 9.30 -13.99 -10.01
N LEU A 179 8.28 -14.73 -10.49
CA LEU A 179 6.87 -14.40 -10.39
C LEU A 179 6.15 -15.36 -9.45
N VAL A 180 5.15 -14.86 -8.73
CA VAL A 180 4.19 -15.66 -7.95
C VAL A 180 2.80 -15.04 -8.11
N GLU A 181 1.81 -15.82 -8.53
CA GLU A 181 0.44 -15.36 -8.81
C GLU A 181 0.38 -14.08 -9.68
N GLY A 182 1.22 -14.02 -10.73
CA GLY A 182 1.30 -12.90 -11.66
C GLY A 182 2.06 -11.67 -11.17
N LYS A 183 2.69 -11.73 -9.99
CA LYS A 183 3.41 -10.59 -9.39
C LYS A 183 4.91 -10.82 -9.37
N ILE A 184 5.67 -9.80 -9.74
CA ILE A 184 7.13 -9.78 -9.54
C ILE A 184 7.42 -9.65 -8.05
N THR A 185 8.40 -10.42 -7.60
CA THR A 185 8.90 -10.37 -6.23
C THR A 185 10.38 -9.96 -6.21
N PRO A 186 10.96 -9.68 -5.04
CA PRO A 186 12.40 -9.46 -4.91
C PRO A 186 13.28 -10.71 -5.11
N TYR A 187 12.68 -11.89 -5.35
CA TYR A 187 13.39 -13.17 -5.47
C TYR A 187 13.40 -13.66 -6.91
N MET A 188 14.53 -14.23 -7.34
CA MET A 188 14.68 -14.90 -8.64
C MET A 188 14.18 -16.35 -8.60
N ASP A 189 14.25 -17.00 -7.44
CA ASP A 189 13.66 -18.32 -7.20
C ASP A 189 12.69 -18.24 -6.01
N ASN A 190 11.42 -17.95 -6.30
CA ASN A 190 10.36 -17.95 -5.29
C ASN A 190 10.00 -19.35 -4.82
N ARG A 191 10.22 -20.38 -5.63
CA ARG A 191 9.90 -21.76 -5.28
C ARG A 191 10.60 -22.16 -3.99
N LEU A 192 11.89 -21.88 -3.88
CA LEU A 192 12.66 -22.15 -2.66
C LEU A 192 12.24 -21.28 -1.47
N VAL A 193 11.67 -20.08 -1.69
CA VAL A 193 11.11 -19.25 -0.61
C VAL A 193 9.87 -19.90 -0.02
N TYR A 194 8.94 -20.30 -0.88
CA TYR A 194 7.69 -20.94 -0.47
C TYR A 194 7.92 -22.33 0.11
N TYR A 195 8.92 -23.08 -0.36
CA TYR A 195 9.34 -24.34 0.26
C TYR A 195 9.62 -24.18 1.76
N ARG A 196 10.37 -23.13 2.12
CA ARG A 196 10.73 -22.84 3.51
C ARG A 196 9.50 -22.39 4.32
N GLN A 197 8.65 -21.55 3.73
CA GLN A 197 7.45 -21.03 4.40
C GLN A 197 6.45 -22.16 4.68
N ASN A 198 6.18 -23.00 3.70
CA ASN A 198 5.22 -24.10 3.80
C ASN A 198 5.64 -25.14 4.84
N GLN A 199 6.94 -25.29 5.10
CA GLN A 199 7.48 -26.26 6.06
C GLN A 199 7.78 -25.69 7.44
N ALA A 200 7.29 -24.48 7.75
CA ALA A 200 7.49 -23.86 9.06
C ALA A 200 7.02 -24.73 10.24
N ALA A 201 6.04 -25.64 10.02
CA ALA A 201 5.57 -26.57 11.03
C ALA A 201 6.61 -27.63 11.44
N ILE A 202 7.47 -28.05 10.49
CA ILE A 202 8.55 -29.02 10.70
C ILE A 202 9.76 -28.59 9.85
N PRO A 203 10.54 -27.59 10.30
CA PRO A 203 11.61 -27.00 9.51
C PRO A 203 12.70 -28.00 9.11
N ASP A 204 12.92 -29.03 9.93
CA ASP A 204 13.88 -30.12 9.70
C ASP A 204 13.61 -30.93 8.42
N ILE A 205 12.42 -30.85 7.79
CA ILE A 205 12.17 -31.52 6.50
C ILE A 205 12.94 -30.82 5.36
N CYS A 206 13.05 -29.50 5.42
CA CYS A 206 13.68 -28.66 4.40
C CYS A 206 15.11 -28.25 4.79
N HIS A 207 15.37 -28.01 6.08
CA HIS A 207 16.61 -27.46 6.61
C HIS A 207 17.10 -26.20 5.85
N GLY A 208 16.17 -25.31 5.49
CA GLY A 208 16.50 -24.13 4.68
C GLY A 208 17.01 -24.48 3.27
N ILE A 209 16.60 -25.62 2.73
CA ILE A 209 16.97 -26.23 1.43
C ILE A 209 18.37 -26.86 1.45
N LEU A 210 19.32 -26.31 2.19
CA LEU A 210 20.66 -26.86 2.28
C LEU A 210 20.67 -28.09 3.21
N PRO A 211 21.13 -29.28 2.77
CA PRO A 211 21.29 -30.40 3.68
C PRO A 211 22.45 -30.18 4.67
N GLU A 212 22.40 -30.84 5.83
CA GLU A 212 23.49 -30.92 6.80
C GLU A 212 24.69 -31.67 6.21
N LYS A 213 25.91 -31.36 6.66
CA LYS A 213 27.11 -32.11 6.26
C LYS A 213 27.05 -33.54 6.80
N LEU A 214 27.43 -34.52 5.99
CA LEU A 214 27.53 -35.92 6.41
C LEU A 214 28.98 -36.28 6.69
N GLU A 215 29.28 -36.79 7.89
CA GLU A 215 30.57 -37.44 8.15
C GLU A 215 30.50 -38.92 7.81
N LYS A 216 29.32 -39.54 8.01
CA LYS A 216 29.01 -40.91 7.61
C LYS A 216 27.54 -41.08 7.27
N VAL A 217 27.19 -42.19 6.60
CA VAL A 217 25.81 -42.49 6.16
C VAL A 217 24.81 -42.54 7.32
N ASP A 218 25.24 -43.03 8.49
CA ASP A 218 24.44 -43.04 9.72
C ASP A 218 23.89 -41.66 10.11
N ASP A 219 24.59 -40.57 9.77
CA ASP A 219 24.15 -39.23 10.12
C ASP A 219 22.87 -38.86 9.35
N TYR A 220 22.75 -39.29 8.10
CA TYR A 220 21.53 -39.13 7.31
C TYR A 220 20.36 -39.94 7.88
N VAL A 221 20.64 -41.15 8.39
CA VAL A 221 19.63 -41.97 9.07
C VAL A 221 19.13 -41.29 10.35
N LYS A 222 20.01 -40.64 11.11
CA LYS A 222 19.63 -39.87 12.30
C LYS A 222 18.76 -38.67 11.94
N ILE A 223 19.10 -37.93 10.88
CA ILE A 223 18.32 -36.80 10.37
C ILE A 223 16.89 -37.25 10.05
N ASN A 224 16.74 -38.31 9.26
CA ASN A 224 15.41 -38.87 8.91
C ASN A 224 14.62 -39.33 10.15
N ARG A 225 15.28 -39.94 11.13
CA ARG A 225 14.63 -40.32 12.40
C ARG A 225 14.14 -39.09 13.18
N GLY A 226 14.89 -37.99 13.14
CA GLY A 226 14.48 -36.71 13.70
C GLY A 226 13.20 -36.20 13.06
N ILE A 227 13.15 -36.16 11.73
CA ILE A 227 11.96 -35.77 10.94
C ILE A 227 10.74 -36.63 11.32
N TYR A 228 10.88 -37.95 11.33
CA TYR A 228 9.77 -38.85 11.71
C TYR A 228 9.30 -38.64 13.15
N THR A 229 10.22 -38.29 14.05
CA THR A 229 9.85 -37.96 15.44
C THR A 229 9.00 -36.69 15.49
N GLN A 230 9.33 -35.67 14.68
CA GLN A 230 8.53 -34.44 14.59
C GLN A 230 7.16 -34.69 13.93
N LEU A 231 7.11 -35.47 12.85
CA LEU A 231 5.86 -35.84 12.18
C LEU A 231 4.89 -36.56 13.13
N LYS A 232 5.40 -37.51 13.94
CA LYS A 232 4.59 -38.18 14.97
C LYS A 232 4.06 -37.21 16.02
N LYS A 233 4.87 -36.26 16.49
CA LYS A 233 4.44 -35.22 17.45
C LYS A 233 3.33 -34.34 16.88
N GLN A 234 3.31 -34.11 15.57
CA GLN A 234 2.27 -33.35 14.87
C GLN A 234 1.06 -34.21 14.45
N GLY A 235 0.94 -35.44 14.95
CA GLY A 235 -0.16 -36.34 14.60
C GLY A 235 -0.20 -36.71 13.11
N ALA A 236 0.96 -36.78 12.47
CA ALA A 236 1.15 -37.07 11.05
C ALA A 236 1.96 -38.37 10.83
N GLU A 237 1.74 -39.37 11.68
CA GLU A 237 2.47 -40.65 11.62
C GLU A 237 2.27 -41.39 10.29
N ILE A 238 1.13 -41.19 9.62
CA ILE A 238 0.88 -41.77 8.30
C ILE A 238 1.96 -41.36 7.29
N LEU A 239 2.45 -40.12 7.37
CA LEU A 239 3.51 -39.61 6.51
C LEU A 239 4.89 -40.22 6.81
N CYS A 240 5.06 -40.96 7.91
CA CYS A 240 6.31 -41.70 8.15
C CYS A 240 6.43 -42.96 7.27
N ARG A 241 5.34 -43.35 6.60
CA ARG A 241 5.33 -44.44 5.60
C ARG A 241 5.69 -43.92 4.21
N GLU A 242 5.58 -42.61 4.01
CA GLU A 242 6.00 -41.90 2.81
C GLU A 242 7.38 -41.26 3.01
N TRP A 243 7.99 -40.88 1.89
CA TRP A 243 9.22 -40.11 1.93
C TRP A 243 8.94 -38.61 2.05
N VAL A 244 9.28 -38.02 3.19
CA VAL A 244 9.07 -36.59 3.48
C VAL A 244 10.41 -35.91 3.74
N ASN A 245 11.12 -35.57 2.67
CA ASN A 245 12.36 -34.79 2.72
C ASN A 245 12.39 -33.86 1.51
N SER A 246 12.67 -32.58 1.72
CA SER A 246 12.73 -31.57 0.65
C SER A 246 14.04 -30.78 0.67
N ARG A 247 15.10 -31.36 1.22
CA ARG A 247 16.45 -30.80 1.05
C ARG A 247 16.82 -30.81 -0.43
N GLY A 248 17.72 -29.92 -0.80
CA GLY A 248 18.23 -29.81 -2.17
C GLY A 248 19.03 -31.04 -2.63
N VAL A 249 19.56 -31.86 -1.71
CA VAL A 249 20.14 -33.18 -1.97
C VAL A 249 19.54 -34.20 -1.03
N ILE A 250 19.11 -35.34 -1.58
CA ILE A 250 18.41 -36.39 -0.85
C ILE A 250 19.08 -37.73 -1.15
N VAL A 251 19.28 -38.56 -0.12
CA VAL A 251 19.81 -39.93 -0.29
C VAL A 251 18.65 -40.90 -0.47
N ARG A 252 18.60 -41.60 -1.61
CA ARG A 252 17.62 -42.65 -1.90
C ARG A 252 18.27 -44.02 -1.77
N PHE A 253 18.18 -44.61 -0.58
CA PHE A 253 18.76 -45.94 -0.30
C PHE A 253 18.14 -47.06 -1.14
N THR A 254 16.83 -47.02 -1.39
CA THR A 254 16.12 -48.04 -2.20
C THR A 254 16.55 -48.07 -3.65
N ARG A 255 16.94 -46.92 -4.20
CA ARG A 255 17.39 -46.74 -5.59
C ARG A 255 18.91 -46.68 -5.73
N SER A 256 19.64 -46.65 -4.62
CA SER A 256 21.10 -46.42 -4.57
C SER A 256 21.55 -45.18 -5.37
N CYS A 257 20.81 -44.07 -5.23
CA CYS A 257 21.14 -42.78 -5.86
C CYS A 257 21.05 -41.59 -4.89
N LEU A 258 21.72 -40.50 -5.27
CA LEU A 258 21.46 -39.16 -4.75
C LEU A 258 20.49 -38.44 -5.68
N GLU A 259 19.45 -37.84 -5.11
CA GLU A 259 18.43 -37.07 -5.79
C GLU A 259 18.67 -35.58 -5.54
N ILE A 260 18.82 -34.80 -6.61
CA ILE A 260 19.09 -33.36 -6.56
C ILE A 260 17.82 -32.63 -6.97
N LYS A 261 17.34 -31.76 -6.07
CA LYS A 261 15.98 -31.19 -6.06
C LYS A 261 15.94 -29.65 -6.03
N ALA A 262 17.09 -29.01 -5.95
CA ALA A 262 17.15 -27.56 -5.85
C ALA A 262 17.19 -26.84 -7.21
N ILE A 263 17.37 -27.56 -8.32
CA ILE A 263 17.46 -26.96 -9.66
C ILE A 263 16.05 -26.66 -10.15
N ASP A 264 15.81 -25.43 -10.57
CA ASP A 264 14.52 -24.96 -11.10
C ASP A 264 14.74 -24.46 -12.52
N GLU A 265 14.35 -25.26 -13.51
CA GLU A 265 14.56 -24.97 -14.93
C GLU A 265 13.21 -25.07 -15.65
N GLN A 266 12.67 -23.95 -16.14
CA GLN A 266 11.33 -23.91 -16.75
C GLN A 266 11.34 -23.68 -18.26
N GLU A 267 12.52 -23.67 -18.90
CA GLU A 267 12.65 -23.31 -20.31
C GLU A 267 12.38 -24.50 -21.23
N CYS A 268 13.14 -25.59 -21.07
CA CYS A 268 13.05 -26.77 -21.93
C CYS A 268 13.95 -27.94 -21.48
N LEU A 269 13.63 -29.13 -21.98
CA LEU A 269 14.41 -30.36 -21.78
C LEU A 269 15.92 -30.21 -22.08
N HIS A 270 16.29 -29.43 -23.09
CA HIS A 270 17.70 -29.23 -23.43
C HIS A 270 18.45 -28.48 -22.31
N SER A 271 17.76 -27.56 -21.65
CA SER A 271 18.29 -26.80 -20.52
C SER A 271 18.42 -27.67 -19.27
N ASP A 272 17.45 -28.56 -19.03
CA ASP A 272 17.55 -29.57 -17.97
C ASP A 272 18.81 -30.44 -18.10
N MET A 273 19.08 -30.89 -19.33
CA MET A 273 20.27 -31.67 -19.64
C MET A 273 21.55 -30.84 -19.49
N ALA A 274 21.49 -29.52 -19.72
CA ALA A 274 22.64 -28.64 -19.52
C ALA A 274 23.04 -28.51 -18.05
N PHE A 275 22.06 -28.38 -17.14
CA PHE A 275 22.35 -28.38 -15.71
C PHE A 275 22.84 -29.75 -15.22
N SER A 276 22.29 -30.84 -15.77
CA SER A 276 22.78 -32.19 -15.52
C SER A 276 24.23 -32.38 -16.00
N ALA A 277 24.57 -31.91 -17.21
CA ALA A 277 25.92 -31.91 -17.76
C ALA A 277 26.89 -31.10 -16.89
N PHE A 278 26.46 -29.92 -16.46
CA PHE A 278 27.26 -29.03 -15.61
C PHE A 278 27.58 -29.67 -14.27
N LEU A 279 26.57 -30.23 -13.60
CA LEU A 279 26.75 -30.93 -12.33
C LEU A 279 27.71 -32.12 -12.48
N LEU A 280 27.50 -32.99 -13.48
CA LEU A 280 28.36 -34.15 -13.70
C LEU A 280 29.82 -33.74 -13.97
N ALA A 281 30.04 -32.70 -14.77
CA ALA A 281 31.38 -32.20 -15.08
C ALA A 281 32.08 -31.60 -13.84
N LEU A 282 31.34 -30.93 -12.96
CA LEU A 282 31.85 -30.44 -11.68
C LEU A 282 32.19 -31.58 -10.72
N LEU A 283 31.40 -32.66 -10.69
CA LEU A 283 31.72 -33.85 -9.89
C LEU A 283 33.04 -34.50 -10.32
N ARG A 284 33.38 -34.49 -11.62
CA ARG A 284 34.67 -34.96 -12.16
C ARG A 284 35.85 -34.00 -11.99
N SER A 285 35.64 -32.82 -11.40
CA SER A 285 36.68 -31.81 -11.22
C SER A 285 37.20 -31.78 -9.78
N ASP A 286 38.47 -31.43 -9.57
CA ASP A 286 38.94 -31.03 -8.25
C ASP A 286 38.42 -29.61 -7.94
N LEU A 287 37.65 -29.45 -6.86
CA LEU A 287 37.00 -28.19 -6.51
C LEU A 287 37.38 -27.76 -5.11
N VAL A 288 37.77 -26.50 -4.96
CA VAL A 288 37.81 -25.83 -3.66
C VAL A 288 36.49 -25.09 -3.50
N LEU A 289 35.70 -25.46 -2.50
CA LEU A 289 34.36 -24.91 -2.24
C LEU A 289 34.21 -24.56 -0.75
N GLU A 290 33.30 -23.64 -0.44
CA GLU A 290 32.86 -23.38 0.93
C GLU A 290 32.17 -24.61 1.53
N GLU A 291 32.46 -24.94 2.79
CA GLU A 291 31.81 -26.04 3.49
C GLU A 291 31.04 -25.60 4.75
N ASP A 292 31.31 -24.40 5.27
CA ASP A 292 30.60 -23.88 6.44
C ASP A 292 29.12 -23.69 6.13
N GLU A 293 28.27 -24.22 7.01
CA GLU A 293 26.83 -24.21 6.83
C GLU A 293 26.24 -22.81 6.82
N SER A 294 26.69 -21.93 7.71
CA SER A 294 26.17 -20.57 7.81
C SER A 294 26.52 -19.74 6.57
N CYS A 295 27.75 -19.90 6.04
CA CYS A 295 28.16 -19.27 4.80
C CYS A 295 27.38 -19.82 3.60
N LEU A 296 27.19 -21.14 3.49
CA LEU A 296 26.42 -21.73 2.39
C LEU A 296 24.94 -21.32 2.42
N LEU A 297 24.31 -21.24 3.60
CA LEU A 297 22.94 -20.71 3.73
C LEU A 297 22.86 -19.24 3.31
N SER A 298 23.84 -18.42 3.69
CA SER A 298 23.91 -17.01 3.25
C SER A 298 24.09 -16.89 1.73
N MET A 299 24.95 -17.73 1.15
CA MET A 299 25.16 -17.75 -0.31
C MET A 299 23.92 -18.24 -1.05
N LEU A 300 23.20 -19.20 -0.47
CA LEU A 300 21.94 -19.70 -1.03
C LEU A 300 20.85 -18.63 -1.01
N GLU A 301 20.75 -17.83 0.06
CA GLU A 301 19.83 -16.68 0.10
C GLU A 301 20.21 -15.62 -0.95
N GLU A 302 21.50 -15.33 -1.15
CA GLU A 302 21.97 -14.43 -2.21
C GLU A 302 21.63 -14.98 -3.60
N ALA A 303 21.83 -16.28 -3.82
CA ALA A 303 21.47 -16.97 -5.06
C ALA A 303 19.96 -16.88 -5.35
N MET A 304 19.12 -17.14 -4.36
CA MET A 304 17.66 -17.04 -4.50
C MET A 304 17.19 -15.61 -4.77
N ARG A 305 17.88 -14.59 -4.24
CA ARG A 305 17.52 -13.17 -4.42
C ARG A 305 18.02 -12.58 -5.72
N ARG A 306 19.25 -12.92 -6.12
CA ARG A 306 19.98 -12.22 -7.18
C ARG A 306 20.41 -13.11 -8.33
N GLY A 307 20.06 -14.40 -8.31
CA GLY A 307 20.45 -15.34 -9.34
C GLY A 307 21.96 -15.37 -9.53
N THR A 308 22.40 -15.35 -10.78
CA THR A 308 23.82 -15.38 -11.16
C THR A 308 24.57 -14.12 -10.77
N ALA A 309 23.93 -12.95 -10.74
CA ALA A 309 24.59 -11.69 -10.44
C ALA A 309 25.31 -11.68 -9.08
N GLY A 310 24.75 -12.38 -8.09
CA GLY A 310 25.33 -12.49 -6.74
C GLY A 310 26.59 -13.36 -6.66
N LEU A 311 26.78 -14.30 -7.59
CA LEU A 311 27.83 -15.34 -7.54
C LEU A 311 28.66 -15.47 -8.83
N ARG A 312 28.53 -14.52 -9.77
CA ARG A 312 29.08 -14.61 -11.14
C ARG A 312 30.58 -14.96 -11.22
N PRO A 313 31.50 -14.32 -10.47
CA PRO A 313 32.93 -14.62 -10.62
C PRO A 313 33.27 -16.09 -10.35
N GLU A 314 32.57 -16.68 -9.38
CA GLU A 314 32.78 -18.05 -8.97
C GLU A 314 32.05 -19.03 -9.92
N LEU A 315 30.86 -18.68 -10.40
CA LEU A 315 30.17 -19.42 -11.46
C LEU A 315 31.02 -19.53 -12.73
N GLU A 316 31.67 -18.45 -13.16
CA GLU A 316 32.59 -18.47 -14.30
C GLU A 316 33.81 -19.37 -14.06
N ARG A 317 34.32 -19.41 -12.82
CA ARG A 317 35.41 -20.33 -12.44
C ARG A 317 34.96 -21.78 -12.53
N LEU A 318 33.78 -22.09 -11.99
CA LEU A 318 33.17 -23.42 -12.02
C LEU A 318 32.89 -23.86 -13.46
N LEU A 319 32.39 -22.98 -14.33
CA LEU A 319 32.19 -23.25 -15.75
C LEU A 319 33.49 -23.66 -16.45
N ARG A 320 34.58 -22.89 -16.27
CA ARG A 320 35.89 -23.23 -16.85
C ARG A 320 36.42 -24.59 -16.38
N LEU A 321 36.11 -24.99 -15.15
CA LEU A 321 36.48 -26.31 -14.62
C LEU A 321 35.60 -27.41 -15.20
N ALA A 322 34.29 -27.18 -15.29
CA ALA A 322 33.34 -28.08 -15.94
C ALA A 322 33.74 -28.34 -17.41
N GLU A 323 34.07 -27.30 -18.19
CA GLU A 323 34.49 -27.45 -19.60
C GLU A 323 35.74 -28.32 -19.77
N LYS A 324 36.66 -28.31 -18.80
CA LYS A 324 37.87 -29.14 -18.82
C LYS A 324 37.56 -30.60 -18.53
N SER A 325 36.64 -30.86 -17.61
CA SER A 325 36.32 -32.21 -17.09
C SER A 325 35.10 -32.86 -17.76
N ALA A 326 34.40 -32.12 -18.63
CA ALA A 326 33.23 -32.60 -19.35
C ALA A 326 33.60 -33.61 -20.45
N THR A 327 32.74 -34.60 -20.64
CA THR A 327 32.77 -35.54 -21.76
C THR A 327 32.42 -34.83 -23.08
N ALA A 328 32.63 -35.52 -24.21
CA ALA A 328 32.27 -34.97 -25.52
C ALA A 328 30.76 -34.73 -25.70
N GLU A 329 29.92 -35.48 -24.98
CA GLU A 329 28.46 -35.31 -24.96
C GLU A 329 28.09 -34.06 -24.14
N GLU A 330 28.57 -33.96 -22.91
CA GLU A 330 28.28 -32.85 -21.99
C GLU A 330 28.74 -31.48 -22.50
N LYS A 331 29.88 -31.44 -23.20
CA LYS A 331 30.39 -30.20 -23.83
C LYS A 331 29.40 -29.57 -24.81
N ARG A 332 28.44 -30.34 -25.33
CA ARG A 332 27.40 -29.81 -26.23
C ARG A 332 26.36 -28.96 -25.50
N TYR A 333 26.19 -29.17 -24.19
CA TYR A 333 25.19 -28.46 -23.38
C TYR A 333 25.77 -27.27 -22.60
N LEU A 334 27.07 -27.31 -22.25
CA LEU A 334 27.72 -26.23 -21.48
C LEU A 334 27.62 -24.82 -22.08
N PRO A 335 27.52 -24.60 -23.42
CA PRO A 335 27.30 -23.26 -23.97
C PRO A 335 26.04 -22.57 -23.43
N LEU A 336 24.99 -23.33 -23.08
CA LEU A 336 23.80 -22.75 -22.47
C LEU A 336 24.07 -22.25 -21.04
N ILE A 337 24.84 -23.00 -20.26
CA ILE A 337 25.26 -22.60 -18.91
C ILE A 337 26.15 -21.36 -18.98
N ALA A 338 27.06 -21.30 -19.95
CA ALA A 338 27.86 -20.10 -20.23
C ALA A 338 26.97 -18.88 -20.48
N LYS A 339 25.96 -19.04 -21.35
CA LYS A 339 24.98 -17.99 -21.64
C LYS A 339 24.21 -17.55 -20.39
N ARG A 340 23.80 -18.47 -19.53
CA ARG A 340 23.10 -18.17 -18.26
C ARG A 340 23.97 -17.38 -17.29
N ILE A 341 25.26 -17.73 -17.18
CA ILE A 341 26.19 -17.03 -16.29
C ILE A 341 26.50 -15.61 -16.81
N GLU A 342 26.64 -15.47 -18.14
CA GLU A 342 26.95 -14.20 -18.81
C GLU A 342 25.75 -13.23 -18.80
N GLN A 343 24.58 -13.71 -19.24
CA GLN A 343 23.40 -12.89 -19.48
C GLN A 343 22.45 -12.79 -18.28
N GLY A 344 22.60 -13.69 -17.29
CA GLY A 344 21.63 -13.88 -16.22
C GLY A 344 20.86 -15.19 -16.33
N SER A 345 20.42 -15.70 -15.19
CA SER A 345 19.42 -16.77 -15.09
C SER A 345 18.12 -16.39 -15.83
N LEU A 346 17.24 -17.37 -16.07
CA LEU A 346 15.97 -17.09 -16.77
C LEU A 346 15.13 -16.05 -16.01
N ALA A 347 15.13 -16.13 -14.68
CA ALA A 347 14.46 -15.18 -13.81
C ALA A 347 14.99 -13.75 -13.99
N GLU A 348 16.32 -13.57 -14.02
CA GLU A 348 16.95 -12.27 -14.24
C GLU A 348 16.57 -11.68 -15.61
N VAL A 349 16.54 -12.51 -16.65
CA VAL A 349 16.14 -12.09 -18.01
C VAL A 349 14.66 -11.67 -18.06
N ILE A 350 13.77 -12.42 -17.40
CA ILE A 350 12.33 -12.08 -17.30
C ILE A 350 12.16 -10.73 -16.61
N VAL A 351 12.81 -10.53 -15.46
CA VAL A 351 12.75 -9.28 -14.70
C VAL A 351 13.28 -8.11 -15.51
N GLN A 352 14.39 -8.28 -16.22
CA GLN A 352 14.94 -7.22 -17.07
C GLN A 352 13.98 -6.83 -18.20
N LYS A 353 13.40 -7.82 -18.91
CA LYS A 353 12.42 -7.54 -19.98
C LYS A 353 11.17 -6.84 -19.44
N LEU A 354 10.73 -7.18 -18.23
CA LEU A 354 9.62 -6.52 -17.56
C LEU A 354 9.98 -5.09 -17.14
N HIS A 355 11.23 -4.80 -16.79
CA HIS A 355 11.67 -3.42 -16.57
C HIS A 355 11.74 -2.63 -17.88
N ASP A 356 12.18 -3.23 -18.98
CA ASP A 356 12.32 -2.55 -20.27
C ASP A 356 10.97 -2.08 -20.87
N ILE A 357 9.85 -2.69 -20.47
CA ILE A 357 8.49 -2.25 -20.85
C ILE A 357 7.94 -1.13 -19.95
N MET A 358 8.64 -0.77 -18.86
CA MET A 358 8.19 0.23 -17.89
C MET A 358 8.79 1.59 -18.20
N GLU A 359 7.98 2.65 -18.10
CA GLU A 359 8.49 4.01 -18.23
C GLU A 359 9.11 4.47 -16.91
N GLN A 360 10.42 4.71 -16.93
CA GLN A 360 11.18 5.16 -15.76
C GLN A 360 11.18 6.69 -15.63
N PHE A 361 10.91 7.17 -14.43
CA PHE A 361 10.96 8.57 -14.04
C PHE A 361 11.91 8.79 -12.87
N ASP A 362 12.48 9.99 -12.76
CA ASP A 362 13.29 10.37 -11.60
C ASP A 362 12.41 10.63 -10.37
N LEU A 363 11.17 11.07 -10.58
CA LEU A 363 10.17 11.29 -9.56
C LEU A 363 8.76 11.00 -10.10
N ILE A 364 7.94 10.30 -9.31
CA ILE A 364 6.50 10.20 -9.56
C ILE A 364 5.73 10.92 -8.45
N VAL A 365 4.87 11.87 -8.82
CA VAL A 365 3.96 12.56 -7.91
C VAL A 365 2.53 12.14 -8.20
N ILE A 366 1.80 11.71 -7.18
CA ILE A 366 0.43 11.19 -7.29
C ILE A 366 -0.52 12.22 -6.69
N GLY A 367 -1.27 12.94 -7.53
CA GLY A 367 -2.24 13.98 -7.15
C GLY A 367 -1.79 15.39 -7.54
N SER A 368 -2.60 16.07 -8.35
CA SER A 368 -2.39 17.43 -8.89
C SER A 368 -2.81 18.55 -7.94
N GLY A 369 -3.09 18.22 -6.68
CA GLY A 369 -3.43 19.18 -5.62
C GLY A 369 -2.21 19.95 -5.12
N ALA A 370 -1.74 19.64 -3.91
CA ALA A 370 -0.50 20.22 -3.38
C ALA A 370 0.75 19.54 -3.97
N GLY A 371 0.61 18.31 -4.50
CA GLY A 371 1.69 17.59 -5.19
C GLY A 371 2.28 18.35 -6.38
N THR A 372 1.48 19.20 -7.04
CA THR A 372 1.96 20.07 -8.14
C THR A 372 3.14 20.95 -7.73
N ASN A 373 3.18 21.45 -6.48
CA ASN A 373 4.32 22.24 -6.00
C ASN A 373 5.63 21.43 -6.05
N VAL A 374 5.57 20.16 -5.63
CA VAL A 374 6.72 19.26 -5.64
C VAL A 374 7.10 18.87 -7.07
N ALA A 375 6.10 18.55 -7.91
CA ALA A 375 6.31 18.17 -9.29
C ALA A 375 6.96 19.31 -10.10
N SER A 376 6.45 20.54 -9.97
CA SER A 376 7.02 21.72 -10.63
C SER A 376 8.45 21.99 -10.17
N ARG A 377 8.73 21.97 -8.86
CA ARG A 377 10.09 22.21 -8.35
C ARG A 377 11.09 21.13 -8.80
N ALA A 378 10.66 19.87 -8.86
CA ALA A 378 11.49 18.78 -9.37
C ALA A 378 11.80 18.96 -10.87
N ALA A 379 10.80 19.34 -11.67
CA ALA A 379 10.96 19.63 -13.09
C ALA A 379 11.89 20.84 -13.34
N GLU A 380 11.78 21.90 -12.52
CA GLU A 380 12.70 23.06 -12.55
C GLU A 380 14.16 22.67 -12.28
N LYS A 381 14.39 21.61 -11.49
CA LYS A 381 15.73 21.02 -11.25
C LYS A 381 16.18 20.05 -12.35
N GLY A 382 15.42 19.93 -13.44
CA GLY A 382 15.75 19.08 -14.60
C GLY A 382 15.47 17.59 -14.41
N LEU A 383 14.71 17.21 -13.38
CA LEU A 383 14.30 15.82 -13.19
C LEU A 383 13.17 15.46 -14.16
N ARG A 384 13.17 14.23 -14.67
CA ARG A 384 12.05 13.68 -15.43
C ARG A 384 10.94 13.29 -14.46
N VAL A 385 9.85 14.06 -14.45
CA VAL A 385 8.75 13.89 -13.48
C VAL A 385 7.51 13.31 -14.17
N ALA A 386 6.85 12.35 -13.53
CA ALA A 386 5.46 12.02 -13.85
C ALA A 386 4.54 12.61 -12.78
N LEU A 387 3.54 13.41 -13.19
CA LEU A 387 2.45 13.83 -12.31
C LEU A 387 1.20 13.06 -12.73
N VAL A 388 0.61 12.30 -11.81
CA VAL A 388 -0.52 11.41 -12.10
C VAL A 388 -1.75 11.83 -11.31
N ASP A 389 -2.88 12.05 -11.97
CA ASP A 389 -4.15 12.36 -11.31
C ASP A 389 -5.35 11.94 -12.18
N GLN A 390 -6.40 11.40 -11.58
CA GLN A 390 -7.65 11.07 -12.27
C GLN A 390 -8.64 12.24 -12.31
N GLY A 391 -8.51 13.19 -11.39
CA GLY A 391 -9.47 14.25 -11.19
C GLY A 391 -9.30 15.43 -12.15
N PRO A 392 -10.18 16.43 -12.04
CA PRO A 392 -9.90 17.74 -12.59
C PRO A 392 -8.59 18.28 -12.00
N THR A 393 -7.75 18.85 -12.88
CA THR A 393 -6.42 19.34 -12.54
C THR A 393 -6.47 20.41 -11.45
N GLY A 394 -5.55 20.36 -10.49
CA GLY A 394 -5.51 21.26 -9.33
C GLY A 394 -6.14 20.67 -8.05
N GLY A 395 -6.64 19.44 -8.11
CA GLY A 395 -7.19 18.69 -6.98
C GLY A 395 -8.44 19.33 -6.34
N THR A 396 -8.74 18.96 -5.09
CA THR A 396 -9.98 19.36 -4.41
C THR A 396 -10.09 20.87 -4.18
N CYS A 397 -9.01 21.54 -3.75
CA CYS A 397 -9.08 22.95 -3.31
C CYS A 397 -9.54 23.88 -4.44
N LEU A 398 -9.01 23.68 -5.65
CA LEU A 398 -9.35 24.48 -6.82
C LEU A 398 -10.76 24.16 -7.33
N ASN A 399 -11.09 22.88 -7.43
CA ASN A 399 -12.27 22.43 -8.17
C ASN A 399 -13.52 22.27 -7.32
N ASN A 400 -13.38 21.70 -6.11
CA ASN A 400 -14.49 21.19 -5.31
C ASN A 400 -14.36 21.54 -3.81
N GLY A 401 -13.66 22.64 -3.49
CA GLY A 401 -13.21 22.94 -2.14
C GLY A 401 -13.17 24.44 -1.85
N CYS A 402 -12.02 24.93 -1.40
CA CYS A 402 -11.86 26.27 -0.86
C CYS A 402 -12.25 27.37 -1.85
N ILE A 403 -11.73 27.35 -3.08
CA ILE A 403 -11.99 28.41 -4.07
C ILE A 403 -13.48 28.55 -4.39
N PRO A 404 -14.18 27.48 -4.82
CA PRO A 404 -15.60 27.61 -5.14
C PRO A 404 -16.44 27.92 -3.90
N SER A 405 -16.20 27.28 -2.75
CA SER A 405 -16.96 27.57 -1.53
C SER A 405 -16.84 29.04 -1.11
N LYS A 406 -15.65 29.64 -1.17
CA LYS A 406 -15.45 31.03 -0.74
C LYS A 406 -16.08 32.03 -1.73
N MET A 407 -16.18 31.66 -3.01
CA MET A 407 -16.95 32.41 -4.01
C MET A 407 -18.47 32.40 -3.74
N LEU A 408 -18.98 31.35 -3.10
CA LEU A 408 -20.39 31.22 -2.71
C LEU A 408 -20.70 31.86 -1.36
N ILE A 409 -19.81 31.70 -0.37
CA ILE A 409 -19.99 32.21 1.00
C ILE A 409 -19.98 33.74 1.03
N TYR A 410 -19.11 34.41 0.27
CA TYR A 410 -19.03 35.87 0.31
C TYR A 410 -20.35 36.58 -0.06
N PRO A 411 -21.09 36.19 -1.13
CA PRO A 411 -22.47 36.65 -1.33
C PRO A 411 -23.40 36.46 -0.11
N ALA A 412 -23.29 35.33 0.59
CA ALA A 412 -24.07 35.09 1.81
C ALA A 412 -23.69 36.05 2.95
N ASP A 413 -22.40 36.38 3.10
CA ASP A 413 -21.93 37.39 4.06
C ASP A 413 -22.51 38.78 3.75
N VAL A 414 -22.60 39.15 2.46
CA VAL A 414 -23.23 40.40 2.03
C VAL A 414 -24.72 40.41 2.38
N ILE A 415 -25.44 39.30 2.15
CA ILE A 415 -26.85 39.18 2.50
C ILE A 415 -27.06 39.32 4.02
N ARG A 416 -26.24 38.64 4.84
CA ARG A 416 -26.31 38.79 6.30
C ARG A 416 -26.01 40.21 6.74
N SER A 417 -25.02 40.85 6.15
CA SER A 417 -24.69 42.26 6.42
C SER A 417 -25.88 43.19 6.16
N ILE A 418 -26.64 42.96 5.08
CA ILE A 418 -27.88 43.71 4.79
C ILE A 418 -28.94 43.44 5.86
N GLN A 419 -29.13 42.19 6.27
CA GLN A 419 -30.10 41.80 7.29
C GLN A 419 -29.78 42.38 8.67
N ASP A 420 -28.50 42.45 9.03
CA ASP A 420 -28.03 42.97 10.31
C ASP A 420 -27.86 44.49 10.33
N ALA A 421 -27.88 45.16 9.19
CA ALA A 421 -27.80 46.62 9.08
C ALA A 421 -28.86 47.34 9.94
N ARG A 422 -30.02 46.70 10.16
CA ARG A 422 -31.09 47.23 11.02
C ARG A 422 -30.65 47.41 12.48
N ASN A 423 -29.71 46.59 12.96
CA ASN A 423 -29.23 46.64 14.35
C ASN A 423 -28.46 47.93 14.63
N ILE A 424 -27.93 48.57 13.59
CA ILE A 424 -27.24 49.87 13.65
C ILE A 424 -28.07 51.01 13.04
N GLY A 425 -29.37 50.80 12.86
CA GLY A 425 -30.31 51.83 12.39
C GLY A 425 -30.33 52.05 10.86
N VAL A 426 -29.75 51.13 10.07
CA VAL A 426 -29.79 51.18 8.60
C VAL A 426 -30.87 50.23 8.09
N HIS A 427 -31.91 50.77 7.46
CA HIS A 427 -32.95 49.99 6.81
C HIS A 427 -32.61 49.77 5.33
N ALA A 428 -32.43 48.51 4.94
CA ALA A 428 -32.19 48.10 3.57
C ALA A 428 -33.09 46.91 3.23
N GLU A 429 -33.65 46.91 2.02
CA GLU A 429 -34.49 45.82 1.51
C GLU A 429 -33.71 45.01 0.45
N LEU A 430 -33.74 43.69 0.58
CA LEU A 430 -33.17 42.76 -0.41
C LEU A 430 -34.27 42.34 -1.39
N ASN A 431 -34.19 42.84 -2.63
CA ASN A 431 -35.21 42.59 -3.65
C ASN A 431 -35.07 41.22 -4.34
N GLU A 432 -33.86 40.88 -4.79
CA GLU A 432 -33.59 39.67 -5.57
C GLU A 432 -32.16 39.19 -5.33
N VAL A 433 -31.96 37.86 -5.35
CA VAL A 433 -30.64 37.22 -5.37
C VAL A 433 -30.52 36.37 -6.64
N ASP A 434 -29.62 36.77 -7.53
CA ASP A 434 -29.35 36.05 -8.78
C ASP A 434 -28.42 34.86 -8.55
N PHE A 435 -29.02 33.72 -8.17
CA PHE A 435 -28.29 32.47 -7.93
C PHE A 435 -27.50 32.00 -9.17
N ASN A 436 -28.09 32.14 -10.36
CA ASN A 436 -27.46 31.72 -11.61
C ASN A 436 -26.19 32.52 -11.89
N ARG A 437 -26.20 33.83 -11.62
CA ARG A 437 -25.01 34.69 -11.73
C ARG A 437 -23.95 34.36 -10.67
N ILE A 438 -24.35 33.99 -9.45
CA ILE A 438 -23.41 33.55 -8.40
C ILE A 438 -22.70 32.26 -8.85
N MET A 439 -23.46 31.26 -9.29
CA MET A 439 -22.91 29.98 -9.74
C MET A 439 -22.03 30.14 -10.99
N SER A 440 -22.51 30.86 -12.01
CA SER A 440 -21.73 31.09 -13.24
C SER A 440 -20.45 31.89 -13.00
N ARG A 441 -20.44 32.87 -12.09
CA ARG A 441 -19.23 33.57 -11.66
C ARG A 441 -18.25 32.60 -11.00
N MET A 442 -18.73 31.71 -10.12
CA MET A 442 -17.90 30.70 -9.47
C MET A 442 -17.28 29.75 -10.50
N HIS A 443 -18.09 29.18 -11.41
CA HIS A 443 -17.60 28.28 -12.46
C HIS A 443 -16.57 28.95 -13.36
N SER A 444 -16.82 30.19 -13.81
CA SER A 444 -15.89 30.92 -14.65
C SER A 444 -14.51 31.11 -14.01
N VAL A 445 -14.46 31.38 -12.71
CA VAL A 445 -13.19 31.51 -11.96
C VAL A 445 -12.46 30.17 -11.85
N VAL A 446 -13.18 29.11 -11.49
CA VAL A 446 -12.62 27.76 -11.34
C VAL A 446 -12.12 27.22 -12.68
N ASP A 447 -12.93 27.31 -13.74
CA ASP A 447 -12.59 26.82 -15.07
C ASP A 447 -11.39 27.55 -15.65
N LYS A 448 -11.33 28.88 -15.52
CA LYS A 448 -10.16 29.65 -15.98
C LYS A 448 -8.88 29.22 -15.27
N ALA A 449 -8.93 29.09 -13.95
CA ALA A 449 -7.76 28.69 -13.17
C ALA A 449 -7.33 27.24 -13.49
N ARG A 450 -8.29 26.33 -13.70
CA ARG A 450 -8.02 24.95 -14.12
C ARG A 450 -7.41 24.88 -15.51
N SER A 451 -7.99 25.57 -16.51
CA SER A 451 -7.45 25.60 -17.87
C SER A 451 -6.03 26.15 -17.91
N ASN A 452 -5.74 27.23 -17.18
CA ASN A 452 -4.39 27.79 -17.11
C ASN A 452 -3.39 26.78 -16.51
N LEU A 453 -3.80 26.02 -15.49
CA LEU A 453 -2.94 24.99 -14.89
C LEU A 453 -2.75 23.79 -15.82
N GLU A 454 -3.81 23.35 -16.50
CA GLU A 454 -3.74 22.28 -17.51
C GLU A 454 -2.77 22.65 -18.64
N GLU A 455 -2.92 23.85 -19.20
CA GLU A 455 -2.03 24.37 -20.24
C GLU A 455 -0.57 24.46 -19.77
N ALA A 456 -0.31 24.89 -18.53
CA ALA A 456 1.03 24.94 -17.98
C ALA A 456 1.67 23.55 -17.79
N LEU A 457 0.87 22.54 -17.40
CA LEU A 457 1.34 21.17 -17.24
C LEU A 457 1.56 20.46 -18.58
N GLU A 458 0.67 20.67 -19.55
CA GLU A 458 0.74 20.06 -20.88
C GLU A 458 1.91 20.62 -21.71
N ASN A 459 2.27 21.90 -21.51
CA ASN A 459 3.38 22.53 -22.21
C ASN A 459 4.76 22.30 -21.54
N SER A 460 4.83 21.49 -20.48
CA SER A 460 6.09 21.21 -19.80
C SER A 460 6.87 20.09 -20.51
N GLU A 461 8.14 20.34 -20.86
CA GLU A 461 9.00 19.31 -21.45
C GLU A 461 9.56 18.32 -20.40
N ALA A 462 9.76 18.78 -19.16
CA ALA A 462 10.35 17.99 -18.08
C ALA A 462 9.32 17.21 -17.24
N LEU A 463 8.03 17.55 -17.37
CA LEU A 463 6.93 16.97 -16.60
C LEU A 463 5.93 16.29 -17.54
N SER A 464 5.75 14.98 -17.36
CA SER A 464 4.69 14.22 -18.02
C SER A 464 3.43 14.20 -17.15
N TYR A 465 2.39 14.93 -17.56
CA TYR A 465 1.10 14.87 -16.88
C TYR A 465 0.26 13.70 -17.39
N ILE A 466 -0.12 12.79 -16.50
CA ILE A 466 -0.80 11.54 -16.79
C ILE A 466 -2.19 11.58 -16.14
N LYS A 467 -3.19 11.98 -16.92
CA LYS A 467 -4.54 12.26 -16.42
C LYS A 467 -5.42 11.01 -16.32
N VAL A 468 -4.97 10.03 -15.53
CA VAL A 468 -5.70 8.78 -15.25
C VAL A 468 -5.49 8.36 -13.81
N ARG A 469 -6.33 7.43 -13.33
CA ARG A 469 -6.13 6.81 -12.02
C ARG A 469 -4.86 5.95 -12.04
N ALA A 470 -4.08 6.06 -10.97
CA ALA A 470 -2.98 5.16 -10.70
C ALA A 470 -3.23 4.29 -9.47
N GLU A 471 -2.69 3.08 -9.52
CA GLU A 471 -2.59 2.17 -8.37
C GLU A 471 -1.19 1.57 -8.32
N PHE A 472 -0.69 1.29 -7.11
CA PHE A 472 0.49 0.46 -6.98
C PHE A 472 0.17 -0.96 -7.42
N ILE A 473 1.09 -1.56 -8.18
CA ILE A 473 1.02 -2.98 -8.59
C ILE A 473 2.24 -3.76 -8.11
N GLY A 474 3.18 -3.09 -7.44
CA GLY A 474 4.36 -3.67 -6.84
C GLY A 474 5.28 -2.60 -6.27
N ASP A 475 6.48 -3.04 -5.89
CA ASP A 475 7.51 -2.20 -5.29
C ASP A 475 7.93 -1.05 -6.21
N TYR A 476 7.56 0.18 -5.87
CA TYR A 476 7.86 1.39 -6.66
C TYR A 476 7.28 1.35 -8.08
N VAL A 477 6.19 0.60 -8.30
CA VAL A 477 5.54 0.48 -9.62
C VAL A 477 4.09 0.91 -9.53
N LEU A 478 3.71 1.86 -10.39
CA LEU A 478 2.33 2.25 -10.59
C LEU A 478 1.83 1.77 -11.95
N LYS A 479 0.60 1.26 -11.97
CA LYS A 479 -0.20 1.18 -13.19
C LYS A 479 -1.03 2.44 -13.30
N ALA A 480 -0.86 3.19 -14.39
CA ALA A 480 -1.57 4.43 -14.69
C ALA A 480 -2.29 4.30 -16.04
N GLY A 481 -3.54 3.83 -16.01
CA GLY A 481 -4.25 3.41 -17.22
C GLY A 481 -3.54 2.22 -17.90
N ASP A 482 -3.17 2.39 -19.17
CA ASP A 482 -2.41 1.38 -19.93
C ASP A 482 -0.89 1.48 -19.73
N ARG A 483 -0.41 2.51 -19.01
CA ARG A 483 1.00 2.75 -18.77
C ARG A 483 1.44 2.09 -17.47
N THR A 484 2.62 1.50 -17.46
CA THR A 484 3.30 1.06 -16.24
C THR A 484 4.50 1.96 -16.02
N ILE A 485 4.52 2.68 -14.91
CA ILE A 485 5.54 3.68 -14.60
C ILE A 485 6.26 3.32 -13.29
N THR A 486 7.53 3.69 -13.18
CA THR A 486 8.33 3.40 -11.97
C THR A 486 9.29 4.51 -11.61
N SER A 487 9.51 4.68 -10.30
CA SER A 487 10.56 5.54 -9.75
C SER A 487 10.88 5.15 -8.32
N LYS A 488 12.16 5.20 -7.94
CA LYS A 488 12.58 5.03 -6.54
C LYS A 488 12.20 6.21 -5.64
N LYS A 489 11.83 7.36 -6.23
CA LYS A 489 11.34 8.53 -5.51
C LYS A 489 9.88 8.77 -5.86
N MET A 490 9.02 8.83 -4.86
CA MET A 490 7.59 9.09 -5.05
C MET A 490 7.02 10.03 -4.00
N VAL A 491 5.99 10.79 -4.38
CA VAL A 491 5.22 11.64 -3.45
C VAL A 491 3.75 11.32 -3.60
N ILE A 492 3.13 10.86 -2.52
CA ILE A 492 1.70 10.58 -2.45
C ILE A 492 0.98 11.83 -1.93
N ALA A 493 0.28 12.53 -2.82
CA ALA A 493 -0.52 13.72 -2.56
C ALA A 493 -1.98 13.52 -3.00
N THR A 494 -2.52 12.30 -2.81
CA THR A 494 -3.84 11.86 -3.30
C THR A 494 -5.02 12.58 -2.66
N GLY A 495 -4.78 13.34 -1.59
CA GLY A 495 -5.82 14.02 -0.82
C GLY A 495 -6.85 13.06 -0.20
N ALA A 496 -8.07 13.57 -0.02
CA ALA A 496 -9.19 12.85 0.57
C ALA A 496 -10.52 13.13 -0.16
N ARG A 497 -11.53 12.30 0.09
CA ARG A 497 -12.90 12.44 -0.47
C ARG A 497 -13.96 12.45 0.62
N THR A 498 -15.20 12.80 0.28
CA THR A 498 -16.33 12.79 1.22
C THR A 498 -16.52 11.39 1.80
N LEU A 499 -16.62 11.32 3.14
CA LEU A 499 -16.98 10.09 3.84
C LEU A 499 -18.47 9.84 3.62
N VAL A 500 -18.79 8.68 3.06
CA VAL A 500 -20.17 8.25 2.85
C VAL A 500 -20.53 7.19 3.89
N PRO A 501 -21.27 7.56 4.96
CA PRO A 501 -21.61 6.62 6.02
C PRO A 501 -22.63 5.58 5.53
N ALA A 502 -22.58 4.38 6.11
CA ALA A 502 -23.52 3.30 5.84
C ALA A 502 -24.89 3.57 6.50
N ILE A 503 -25.65 4.51 5.96
CA ILE A 503 -27.01 4.86 6.38
C ILE A 503 -28.00 4.18 5.43
N ALA A 504 -28.96 3.45 5.99
CA ALA A 504 -29.94 2.72 5.17
C ALA A 504 -30.73 3.68 4.27
N GLY A 505 -30.77 3.41 2.95
CA GLY A 505 -31.54 4.18 1.97
C GLY A 505 -30.91 5.50 1.49
N LEU A 506 -29.73 5.88 2.01
CA LEU A 506 -29.07 7.16 1.65
C LEU A 506 -28.65 7.19 0.18
N GLN A 507 -28.08 6.11 -0.33
CA GLN A 507 -27.60 5.98 -1.70
C GLN A 507 -28.77 5.98 -2.68
N GLU A 508 -29.83 5.24 -2.36
CA GLU A 508 -31.05 5.14 -3.16
C GLU A 508 -31.82 6.46 -3.22
N ALA A 509 -31.82 7.22 -2.12
CA ALA A 509 -32.43 8.56 -2.07
C ALA A 509 -31.60 9.60 -2.84
N GLY A 510 -30.28 9.40 -2.91
CA GLY A 510 -29.32 10.33 -3.48
C GLY A 510 -29.03 11.52 -2.56
N PHE A 511 -27.84 12.07 -2.65
CA PHE A 511 -27.39 13.20 -1.84
C PHE A 511 -26.44 14.10 -2.64
N LEU A 512 -26.35 15.35 -2.22
CA LEU A 512 -25.32 16.29 -2.60
C LEU A 512 -24.07 16.06 -1.76
N ASP A 513 -22.90 16.22 -2.36
CA ASP A 513 -21.61 16.29 -1.70
C ASP A 513 -20.89 17.57 -2.13
N ASN A 514 -19.63 17.74 -1.71
CA ASN A 514 -18.82 18.91 -2.05
C ASN A 514 -18.53 19.08 -3.56
N VAL A 515 -18.81 18.07 -4.38
CA VAL A 515 -18.68 18.11 -5.84
C VAL A 515 -20.04 18.45 -6.46
N SER A 516 -21.07 17.67 -6.15
CA SER A 516 -22.38 17.79 -6.80
C SER A 516 -23.17 19.03 -6.36
N LEU A 517 -22.95 19.54 -5.14
CA LEU A 517 -23.58 20.80 -4.70
C LEU A 517 -23.15 21.98 -5.59
N LEU A 518 -21.92 21.95 -6.10
CA LEU A 518 -21.36 23.01 -6.92
C LEU A 518 -21.92 22.99 -8.35
N GLN A 519 -22.73 21.99 -8.70
CA GLN A 519 -23.36 21.83 -10.01
C GLN A 519 -24.87 22.11 -9.98
N LEU A 520 -25.40 22.61 -8.86
CA LEU A 520 -26.82 22.94 -8.73
C LEU A 520 -27.23 24.02 -9.75
N ALA A 521 -28.24 23.70 -10.56
CA ALA A 521 -28.83 24.63 -11.53
C ALA A 521 -29.90 25.53 -10.88
N GLU A 522 -30.57 25.04 -9.84
CA GLU A 522 -31.64 25.74 -9.14
C GLU A 522 -31.48 25.57 -7.63
N LEU A 523 -31.98 26.54 -6.85
CA LEU A 523 -32.00 26.44 -5.39
C LEU A 523 -33.08 25.46 -4.94
N PRO A 524 -32.77 24.48 -4.07
CA PRO A 524 -33.79 23.68 -3.43
C PRO A 524 -34.60 24.55 -2.45
N ARG A 525 -35.88 24.24 -2.24
CA ARG A 525 -36.71 24.94 -1.25
C ARG A 525 -36.33 24.59 0.19
N SER A 526 -35.82 23.38 0.40
CA SER A 526 -35.38 22.87 1.70
C SER A 526 -34.19 21.94 1.57
N LEU A 527 -33.30 21.96 2.57
CA LEU A 527 -32.05 21.19 2.60
C LEU A 527 -31.80 20.60 3.99
N ILE A 528 -31.54 19.29 4.06
CA ILE A 528 -31.00 18.66 5.27
C ILE A 528 -29.49 18.45 5.11
N ILE A 529 -28.70 18.98 6.03
CA ILE A 529 -27.26 18.75 6.09
C ILE A 529 -26.97 17.67 7.14
N ILE A 530 -26.38 16.56 6.71
CA ILE A 530 -25.98 15.46 7.61
C ILE A 530 -24.52 15.66 8.00
N GLY A 531 -24.28 16.02 9.26
CA GLY A 531 -22.98 16.38 9.80
C GLY A 531 -23.00 17.75 10.48
N GLY A 532 -22.13 17.95 11.48
CA GLY A 532 -22.04 19.18 12.27
C GLY A 532 -20.67 19.86 12.21
N GLY A 533 -19.86 19.56 11.19
CA GLY A 533 -18.52 20.13 11.02
C GLY A 533 -18.52 21.45 10.22
N TYR A 534 -17.33 21.93 9.88
CA TYR A 534 -17.13 23.20 9.18
C TYR A 534 -17.90 23.30 7.85
N ILE A 535 -17.92 22.23 7.04
CA ILE A 535 -18.68 22.17 5.78
C ILE A 535 -20.17 22.42 6.03
N ALA A 536 -20.72 21.84 7.10
CA ALA A 536 -22.13 22.02 7.44
C ALA A 536 -22.44 23.46 7.86
N CYS A 537 -21.55 24.08 8.64
CA CYS A 537 -21.72 25.46 9.08
C CYS A 537 -21.55 26.47 7.92
N GLU A 538 -20.60 26.25 7.01
CA GLU A 538 -20.37 27.09 5.82
C GLU A 538 -21.55 27.02 4.85
N PHE A 539 -21.97 25.81 4.44
CA PHE A 539 -23.09 25.67 3.51
C PHE A 539 -24.45 25.92 4.16
N GLY A 540 -24.58 25.67 5.46
CA GLY A 540 -25.76 26.07 6.20
C GLY A 540 -25.97 27.58 6.19
N HIS A 541 -24.88 28.35 6.38
CA HIS A 541 -24.90 29.80 6.20
C HIS A 541 -25.25 30.20 4.77
N PHE A 542 -24.56 29.64 3.76
CA PHE A 542 -24.81 29.96 2.36
C PHE A 542 -26.26 29.75 1.96
N PHE A 543 -26.79 28.53 2.09
CA PHE A 543 -28.14 28.21 1.62
C PHE A 543 -29.21 28.98 2.40
N SER A 544 -29.07 29.14 3.71
CA SER A 544 -30.05 29.90 4.50
C SER A 544 -30.02 31.40 4.20
N ALA A 545 -28.87 31.97 3.82
CA ALA A 545 -28.80 33.35 3.39
C ALA A 545 -29.55 33.56 2.07
N LEU A 546 -29.54 32.55 1.19
CA LEU A 546 -30.30 32.55 -0.06
C LEU A 546 -31.79 32.18 0.12
N GLY A 547 -32.25 31.98 1.36
CA GLY A 547 -33.66 31.74 1.68
C GLY A 547 -34.10 30.27 1.65
N VAL A 548 -33.17 29.32 1.58
CA VAL A 548 -33.47 27.88 1.70
C VAL A 548 -33.78 27.52 3.16
N ASP A 549 -34.80 26.68 3.39
CA ASP A 549 -35.07 26.11 4.72
C ASP A 549 -34.04 25.02 5.05
N VAL A 550 -33.07 25.35 5.90
CA VAL A 550 -31.93 24.48 6.21
C VAL A 550 -32.09 23.82 7.59
N THR A 551 -31.95 22.51 7.63
CA THR A 551 -31.79 21.73 8.88
C THR A 551 -30.42 21.06 8.94
N ILE A 552 -29.63 21.32 9.98
CA ILE A 552 -28.35 20.66 10.24
C ILE A 552 -28.56 19.56 11.29
N ILE A 553 -28.20 18.31 10.96
CA ILE A 553 -28.30 17.17 11.88
C ILE A 553 -26.89 16.67 12.21
N GLY A 554 -26.47 16.86 13.46
CA GLY A 554 -25.15 16.49 13.95
C GLY A 554 -25.19 15.42 15.05
N ARG A 555 -24.32 14.42 14.95
CA ARG A 555 -24.18 13.36 15.97
C ARG A 555 -23.60 13.85 17.30
N HIS A 556 -22.74 14.87 17.25
CA HIS A 556 -22.11 15.46 18.44
C HIS A 556 -23.09 16.44 19.12
N PRO A 557 -23.02 16.64 20.47
CA PRO A 557 -23.90 17.59 21.17
C PRO A 557 -23.77 19.05 20.73
N PHE A 558 -22.64 19.40 20.11
CA PHE A 558 -22.34 20.74 19.61
C PHE A 558 -21.90 20.67 18.15
N LEU A 559 -22.17 21.75 17.40
CA LEU A 559 -21.51 22.00 16.12
C LEU A 559 -20.01 22.23 16.33
N LEU A 560 -19.23 22.04 15.27
CA LEU A 560 -17.78 22.25 15.26
C LEU A 560 -17.08 21.46 16.38
N LYS A 561 -17.27 20.14 16.35
CA LYS A 561 -16.61 19.22 17.30
C LYS A 561 -15.10 19.48 17.32
N GLY A 562 -14.54 19.69 18.52
CA GLY A 562 -13.11 19.93 18.73
C GLY A 562 -12.73 21.41 18.82
N GLU A 563 -13.69 22.32 18.64
CA GLU A 563 -13.51 23.74 18.91
C GLU A 563 -13.63 24.10 20.39
N ASP A 564 -13.16 25.29 20.73
CA ASP A 564 -13.41 25.90 22.04
C ASP A 564 -14.91 26.01 22.31
N ALA A 565 -15.35 25.59 23.51
CA ALA A 565 -16.76 25.49 23.85
C ALA A 565 -17.48 26.85 23.84
N GLU A 566 -16.80 27.94 24.22
CA GLU A 566 -17.38 29.30 24.19
C GLU A 566 -17.60 29.72 22.74
N ALA A 567 -16.59 29.50 21.89
CA ALA A 567 -16.65 29.81 20.47
C ALA A 567 -17.71 28.98 19.73
N ALA A 568 -17.74 27.67 19.93
CA ALA A 568 -18.71 26.77 19.31
C ALA A 568 -20.15 27.09 19.73
N LYS A 569 -20.36 27.47 21.01
CA LYS A 569 -21.66 27.90 21.52
C LYS A 569 -22.11 29.19 20.85
N LEU A 570 -21.22 30.17 20.74
CA LEU A 570 -21.53 31.46 20.13
C LEU A 570 -21.88 31.30 18.65
N VAL A 571 -21.10 30.52 17.90
CA VAL A 571 -21.42 30.19 16.50
C VAL A 571 -22.77 29.47 16.40
N SER A 572 -23.01 28.46 17.25
CA SER A 572 -24.27 27.71 17.22
C SER A 572 -25.48 28.60 17.53
N GLN A 573 -25.37 29.50 18.51
CA GLN A 573 -26.42 30.44 18.87
C GLN A 573 -26.76 31.38 17.72
N ARG A 574 -25.75 32.01 17.11
CA ARG A 574 -25.96 32.95 16.01
C ARG A 574 -26.49 32.24 14.76
N LEU A 575 -25.90 31.11 14.39
CA LEU A 575 -26.32 30.35 13.21
C LEU A 575 -27.75 29.80 13.36
N SER A 576 -28.16 29.42 14.58
CA SER A 576 -29.51 28.92 14.86
C SER A 576 -30.64 29.93 14.64
N GLN A 577 -30.31 31.21 14.48
CA GLN A 577 -31.29 32.25 14.10
C GLN A 577 -31.72 32.11 12.63
N PHE A 578 -30.97 31.35 11.84
CA PHE A 578 -31.16 31.21 10.40
C PHE A 578 -31.32 29.76 9.93
N VAL A 579 -30.82 28.80 10.69
CA VAL A 579 -30.92 27.36 10.38
C VAL A 579 -31.46 26.58 11.57
N ARG A 580 -32.16 25.48 11.30
CA ARG A 580 -32.57 24.55 12.35
C ARG A 580 -31.40 23.63 12.72
N VAL A 581 -30.86 23.80 13.93
CA VAL A 581 -29.73 22.99 14.44
C VAL A 581 -30.25 21.84 15.31
N ILE A 582 -29.97 20.61 14.90
CA ILE A 582 -30.36 19.36 15.59
C ILE A 582 -29.08 18.57 15.94
N THR A 583 -28.52 18.84 17.11
CA THR A 583 -27.31 18.16 17.61
C THR A 583 -27.65 16.96 18.51
N GLY A 584 -26.68 16.08 18.77
CA GLY A 584 -26.90 14.86 19.56
C GLY A 584 -27.76 13.80 18.88
N HIS A 585 -27.96 13.89 17.56
CA HIS A 585 -28.81 12.99 16.79
C HIS A 585 -28.00 12.18 15.76
N GLU A 586 -28.21 10.87 15.74
CA GLU A 586 -27.61 9.96 14.77
C GLU A 586 -28.60 9.63 13.65
N VAL A 587 -28.26 9.97 12.41
CA VAL A 587 -29.09 9.59 11.26
C VAL A 587 -29.00 8.08 11.05
N ILE A 588 -30.15 7.41 11.02
CA ILE A 588 -30.25 5.93 10.94
C ILE A 588 -30.83 5.44 9.61
N SER A 589 -31.67 6.24 8.95
CA SER A 589 -32.24 5.90 7.64
C SER A 589 -32.66 7.13 6.84
N VAL A 590 -32.72 6.97 5.52
CA VAL A 590 -33.24 7.93 4.56
C VAL A 590 -34.23 7.24 3.64
N GLU A 591 -35.38 7.87 3.39
CA GLU A 591 -36.39 7.38 2.46
C GLU A 591 -36.69 8.44 1.40
N LYS A 592 -36.75 8.04 0.13
CA LYS A 592 -37.23 8.92 -0.93
C LYS A 592 -38.76 8.91 -0.98
N ARG A 593 -39.39 10.09 -0.82
CA ARG A 593 -40.84 10.29 -0.84
C ARG A 593 -41.22 11.27 -1.96
N GLY A 594 -41.31 10.75 -3.18
CA GLY A 594 -41.58 11.57 -4.37
C GLY A 594 -40.42 12.53 -4.65
N LYS A 595 -40.68 13.84 -4.52
CA LYS A 595 -39.67 14.91 -4.64
C LYS A 595 -38.94 15.23 -3.33
N MET A 596 -39.42 14.70 -2.21
CA MET A 596 -38.83 14.92 -0.88
C MET A 596 -37.98 13.71 -0.46
N LYS A 597 -37.07 13.95 0.48
CA LYS A 597 -36.23 12.96 1.14
C LYS A 597 -36.50 13.05 2.64
N ALA A 598 -36.93 11.95 3.23
CA ALA A 598 -37.25 11.85 4.65
C ALA A 598 -36.08 11.22 5.40
N VAL A 599 -35.50 11.95 6.34
CA VAL A 599 -34.34 11.55 7.14
C VAL A 599 -34.82 11.22 8.56
N SER A 600 -34.57 9.98 8.99
CA SER A 600 -34.85 9.54 10.35
C SER A 600 -33.58 9.63 11.19
N ALA A 601 -33.63 10.39 12.27
CA ALA A 601 -32.51 10.58 13.19
C ALA A 601 -32.89 10.20 14.63
N LYS A 602 -32.07 9.36 15.24
CA LYS A 602 -32.21 8.88 16.61
C LYS A 602 -31.50 9.82 17.57
N ASN A 603 -32.23 10.38 18.52
CA ASN A 603 -31.64 11.11 19.63
C ASN A 603 -30.79 10.15 20.48
N ARG A 604 -29.53 10.53 20.75
CA ARG A 604 -28.57 9.67 21.46
C ARG A 604 -28.76 9.64 22.97
N GLU A 605 -29.54 10.56 23.52
CA GLU A 605 -29.82 10.64 24.96
C GLU A 605 -31.05 9.80 25.34
N ASP A 606 -32.18 10.00 24.67
CA ASP A 606 -33.45 9.33 25.01
C ASP A 606 -33.84 8.18 24.06
N GLY A 607 -33.08 8.00 22.97
CA GLY A 607 -33.30 6.95 21.98
C GLY A 607 -34.49 7.17 21.04
N ARG A 608 -35.21 8.29 21.13
CA ARG A 608 -36.37 8.59 20.27
C ARG A 608 -35.93 8.87 18.84
N VAL A 609 -36.75 8.44 17.89
CA VAL A 609 -36.53 8.69 16.46
C VAL A 609 -37.37 9.88 16.02
N HIS A 610 -36.72 10.86 15.43
CA HIS A 610 -37.34 12.03 14.83
C HIS A 610 -37.19 11.97 13.31
N GLN A 611 -38.23 12.37 12.59
CA GLN A 611 -38.23 12.44 11.13
C GLN A 611 -38.18 13.90 10.67
N PHE A 612 -37.33 14.15 9.69
CA PHE A 612 -37.15 15.45 9.02
C PHE A 612 -37.33 15.25 7.52
N GLU A 613 -37.91 16.21 6.81
CA GLU A 613 -38.10 16.12 5.36
C GLU A 613 -37.54 17.35 4.66
N ALA A 614 -36.86 17.14 3.53
CA ALA A 614 -36.35 18.22 2.66
C ALA A 614 -36.31 17.76 1.19
N GLU A 615 -36.19 18.70 0.26
CA GLU A 615 -36.01 18.36 -1.16
C GLU A 615 -34.64 17.73 -1.43
N GLU A 616 -33.60 18.27 -0.78
CA GLU A 616 -32.23 17.80 -0.93
C GLU A 616 -31.56 17.43 0.40
N ILE A 617 -30.52 16.60 0.29
CA ILE A 617 -29.64 16.24 1.40
C ILE A 617 -28.23 16.64 1.01
N LEU A 618 -27.52 17.37 1.86
CA LEU A 618 -26.07 17.60 1.74
C LEU A 618 -25.32 16.75 2.76
N LEU A 619 -24.40 15.93 2.28
CA LEU A 619 -23.56 15.10 3.12
C LEU A 619 -22.29 15.83 3.55
N ALA A 620 -22.16 16.06 4.85
CA ALA A 620 -21.03 16.73 5.50
C ALA A 620 -20.49 15.92 6.70
N ALA A 621 -20.50 14.58 6.58
CA ALA A 621 -20.19 13.66 7.66
C ALA A 621 -18.69 13.52 7.98
N GLY A 622 -17.81 13.97 7.08
CA GLY A 622 -16.36 13.89 7.24
C GLY A 622 -15.65 13.61 5.92
N ARG A 623 -14.36 13.27 6.02
CA ARG A 623 -13.50 12.91 4.88
C ARG A 623 -12.89 11.54 5.12
N GLN A 624 -12.58 10.83 4.03
CA GLN A 624 -11.92 9.52 4.04
C GLN A 624 -10.72 9.51 3.07
N PRO A 625 -9.68 8.70 3.34
CA PRO A 625 -8.49 8.65 2.52
C PRO A 625 -8.77 8.08 1.14
N ASN A 626 -7.86 8.36 0.20
CA ASN A 626 -7.85 7.77 -1.15
C ASN A 626 -6.87 6.59 -1.29
N SER A 627 -6.39 6.03 -0.17
CA SER A 627 -5.47 4.89 -0.13
C SER A 627 -6.09 3.60 -0.65
N ASP A 628 -7.37 3.38 -0.36
CA ASP A 628 -8.15 2.26 -0.92
C ASP A 628 -8.22 2.30 -2.45
N LEU A 629 -8.04 3.48 -3.03
CA LEU A 629 -8.01 3.65 -4.48
C LEU A 629 -6.61 3.49 -5.09
N LEU A 630 -5.57 3.80 -4.32
CA LEU A 630 -4.16 3.83 -4.74
C LEU A 630 -3.43 2.52 -4.43
N HIS A 631 -3.89 1.74 -3.45
CA HIS A 631 -3.27 0.50 -2.98
C HIS A 631 -1.79 0.63 -2.53
N PRO A 632 -1.40 1.65 -1.73
CA PRO A 632 -0.01 1.90 -1.36
C PRO A 632 0.65 0.74 -0.59
N GLU A 633 -0.14 -0.12 0.06
CA GLU A 633 0.30 -1.35 0.72
C GLU A 633 1.04 -2.31 -0.23
N ARG A 634 0.71 -2.30 -1.53
CA ARG A 634 1.36 -3.16 -2.54
C ARG A 634 2.81 -2.77 -2.83
N SER A 635 3.24 -1.59 -2.38
CA SER A 635 4.65 -1.15 -2.40
C SER A 635 5.29 -1.13 -1.00
N GLY A 636 4.60 -1.65 0.02
CA GLY A 636 5.07 -1.68 1.41
C GLY A 636 4.86 -0.39 2.20
N VAL A 637 3.98 0.50 1.75
CA VAL A 637 3.60 1.72 2.50
C VAL A 637 2.51 1.38 3.52
N GLU A 638 2.76 1.70 4.78
CA GLU A 638 1.83 1.46 5.88
C GLU A 638 0.71 2.51 5.93
N THR A 639 -0.50 2.05 6.23
CA THR A 639 -1.65 2.89 6.54
C THR A 639 -2.17 2.58 7.94
N ASP A 640 -2.80 3.57 8.58
CA ASP A 640 -3.46 3.37 9.86
C ASP A 640 -4.76 2.56 9.71
N ARG A 641 -5.44 2.27 10.82
CA ARG A 641 -6.68 1.49 10.82
C ARG A 641 -7.84 2.12 10.03
N LEU A 642 -7.77 3.43 9.76
CA LEU A 642 -8.75 4.17 8.98
C LEU A 642 -8.29 4.35 7.51
N GLY A 643 -7.10 3.85 7.15
CA GLY A 643 -6.52 3.92 5.83
C GLY A 643 -5.68 5.17 5.57
N TRP A 644 -5.42 6.03 6.56
CA TRP A 644 -4.55 7.21 6.34
C TRP A 644 -3.10 6.79 6.23
N ILE A 645 -2.32 7.48 5.38
CA ILE A 645 -0.91 7.12 5.17
C ILE A 645 -0.10 7.53 6.40
N VAL A 646 0.69 6.59 6.92
CA VAL A 646 1.58 6.84 8.05
C VAL A 646 2.91 7.38 7.54
N VAL A 647 3.34 8.50 8.13
CA VAL A 647 4.62 9.15 7.84
C VAL A 647 5.38 9.48 9.13
N ASN A 648 6.70 9.58 9.02
CA ASN A 648 7.56 10.09 10.08
C ASN A 648 7.54 11.64 10.15
N GLN A 649 8.37 12.23 11.03
CA GLN A 649 8.48 13.69 11.22
C GLN A 649 9.05 14.45 9.99
N TYR A 650 9.55 13.74 8.98
CA TYR A 650 10.11 14.28 7.74
C TYR A 650 9.16 14.08 6.55
N LEU A 651 7.95 13.58 6.80
CA LEU A 651 6.92 13.23 5.80
C LEU A 651 7.28 12.04 4.90
N GLU A 652 8.29 11.24 5.27
CA GLU A 652 8.63 9.98 4.61
C GLU A 652 7.77 8.83 5.18
N THR A 653 7.27 7.96 4.30
CA THR A 653 6.46 6.78 4.67
C THR A 653 7.31 5.64 5.23
N SER A 654 6.70 4.50 5.55
CA SER A 654 7.41 3.25 5.89
C SER A 654 8.31 2.72 4.75
N LYS A 655 8.08 3.16 3.50
CA LYS A 655 8.90 2.80 2.34
C LYS A 655 9.85 3.94 1.99
N LYS A 656 11.15 3.68 2.13
CA LYS A 656 12.22 4.66 1.82
C LYS A 656 12.05 5.24 0.41
N GLY A 657 12.19 6.55 0.29
CA GLY A 657 12.03 7.27 -0.97
C GLY A 657 10.58 7.56 -1.37
N ILE A 658 9.58 7.08 -0.62
CA ILE A 658 8.18 7.43 -0.80
C ILE A 658 7.76 8.38 0.33
N TYR A 659 7.35 9.59 -0.04
CA TYR A 659 6.85 10.63 0.86
C TYR A 659 5.33 10.78 0.70
N ALA A 660 4.64 11.33 1.70
CA ALA A 660 3.23 11.65 1.59
C ALA A 660 2.89 12.99 2.26
N LEU A 661 1.92 13.71 1.71
CA LEU A 661 1.54 15.05 2.18
C LEU A 661 0.04 15.36 1.99
N GLY A 662 -0.41 16.42 2.65
CA GLY A 662 -1.74 16.97 2.60
C GLY A 662 -2.80 16.05 3.20
N ASP A 663 -4.03 16.16 2.68
CA ASP A 663 -5.15 15.38 3.21
C ASP A 663 -4.92 13.85 3.18
N ALA A 664 -3.96 13.33 2.41
CA ALA A 664 -3.63 11.91 2.39
C ALA A 664 -3.16 11.38 3.78
N LEU A 665 -2.70 12.29 4.64
CA LEU A 665 -2.26 11.99 6.00
C LEU A 665 -3.39 11.98 7.04
N GLY A 666 -4.58 12.50 6.69
CA GLY A 666 -5.72 12.60 7.62
C GLY A 666 -5.53 13.61 8.76
N LYS A 667 -4.46 14.42 8.72
CA LYS A 667 -4.10 15.43 9.73
C LYS A 667 -4.19 16.81 9.11
N HIS A 668 -4.66 17.80 9.88
CA HIS A 668 -4.68 19.22 9.49
C HIS A 668 -5.04 19.46 8.01
N MET A 669 -6.20 18.94 7.58
CA MET A 669 -6.64 18.88 6.17
C MET A 669 -6.99 20.26 5.58
N TYR A 670 -5.97 21.10 5.42
CA TYR A 670 -6.07 22.47 4.94
C TYR A 670 -5.07 22.71 3.81
N ARG A 671 -5.45 23.58 2.87
CA ARG A 671 -4.60 23.87 1.70
C ARG A 671 -3.25 24.48 2.09
N HIS A 672 -3.23 25.42 3.05
CA HIS A 672 -1.99 26.05 3.51
C HIS A 672 -1.08 25.06 4.24
N THR A 673 -1.63 24.12 5.02
CA THR A 673 -0.85 23.04 5.62
C THR A 673 -0.25 22.12 4.57
N ALA A 674 -1.03 21.70 3.58
CA ALA A 674 -0.53 20.88 2.47
C ALA A 674 0.54 21.59 1.64
N ASN A 675 0.46 22.92 1.48
CA ASN A 675 1.51 23.71 0.83
C ASN A 675 2.79 23.73 1.68
N TYR A 676 2.69 23.95 2.99
CA TYR A 676 3.84 23.92 3.90
C TYR A 676 4.52 22.55 3.92
N GLU A 677 3.73 21.48 4.01
CA GLU A 677 4.22 20.11 3.91
C GLU A 677 4.91 19.84 2.57
N ALA A 678 4.42 20.41 1.47
CA ALA A 678 5.09 20.31 0.17
C ALA A 678 6.47 20.98 0.17
N GLU A 679 6.65 22.12 0.83
CA GLU A 679 7.97 22.74 0.98
C GLU A 679 8.94 21.85 1.77
N VAL A 680 8.47 21.25 2.87
CA VAL A 680 9.26 20.29 3.66
C VAL A 680 9.63 19.06 2.83
N VAL A 681 8.69 18.50 2.06
CA VAL A 681 8.96 17.36 1.15
C VAL A 681 9.94 17.77 0.04
N ILE A 682 9.79 18.96 -0.55
CA ILE A 682 10.72 19.48 -1.55
C ILE A 682 12.15 19.51 -0.99
N HIS A 683 12.33 20.08 0.19
CA HIS A 683 13.64 20.15 0.84
C HIS A 683 14.20 18.74 1.10
N ASN A 684 13.43 17.89 1.79
CA ASN A 684 13.87 16.56 2.22
C ASN A 684 14.15 15.62 1.03
N LEU A 685 13.38 15.71 -0.06
CA LEU A 685 13.47 14.80 -1.20
C LEU A 685 14.47 15.25 -2.27
N LEU A 686 14.62 16.57 -2.45
CA LEU A 686 15.35 17.16 -3.58
C LEU A 686 16.61 17.93 -3.18
N GLU A 687 16.80 18.27 -1.90
CA GLU A 687 17.87 19.19 -1.47
C GLU A 687 18.78 18.60 -0.38
N ALA A 688 18.20 17.90 0.61
CA ALA A 688 18.95 17.31 1.71
C ALA A 688 19.95 16.24 1.24
N ASN A 689 21.21 16.36 1.66
CA ASN A 689 22.31 15.43 1.37
C ASN A 689 22.66 14.55 2.57
N GLY A 690 21.65 14.01 3.23
CA GLY A 690 21.80 13.13 4.38
C GLY A 690 20.85 13.49 5.52
N GLU A 691 20.82 12.64 6.54
CA GLU A 691 19.82 12.74 7.63
C GLU A 691 19.96 14.01 8.48
N LEU A 692 21.16 14.59 8.57
CA LEU A 692 21.42 15.81 9.34
C LEU A 692 20.86 17.08 8.69
N GLU A 693 20.57 17.03 7.39
CA GLU A 693 20.00 18.14 6.64
C GLU A 693 18.47 18.04 6.53
N LEU A 694 17.84 16.99 7.08
CA LEU A 694 16.38 16.84 6.97
C LEU A 694 15.63 17.85 7.86
N GLU A 695 14.63 18.49 7.26
CA GLU A 695 13.71 19.40 7.93
C GLU A 695 12.50 18.66 8.48
N LYS A 696 12.24 18.87 9.78
CA LYS A 696 11.03 18.34 10.43
C LYS A 696 9.84 19.22 10.10
N VAL A 697 8.70 18.59 9.88
CA VAL A 697 7.43 19.31 9.82
C VAL A 697 7.06 19.85 11.20
N ASP A 698 6.68 21.13 11.26
CA ASP A 698 6.26 21.79 12.49
C ASP A 698 4.77 22.20 12.41
N TYR A 699 3.98 21.66 13.34
CA TYR A 699 2.53 21.90 13.41
C TYR A 699 2.11 22.76 14.62
N HIS A 700 3.04 23.39 15.35
CA HIS A 700 2.69 24.10 16.59
C HIS A 700 1.70 25.27 16.36
N ALA A 701 1.76 25.92 15.20
CA ALA A 701 0.97 27.11 14.86
C ALA A 701 0.10 26.92 13.61
N VAL A 702 -0.52 25.75 13.42
CA VAL A 702 -1.44 25.52 12.28
C VAL A 702 -2.70 26.37 12.43
N PRO A 703 -2.99 27.30 11.50
CA PRO A 703 -4.24 28.06 11.53
C PRO A 703 -5.38 27.32 10.84
N TYR A 704 -6.60 27.74 11.14
CA TYR A 704 -7.80 27.33 10.44
C TYR A 704 -8.88 28.42 10.50
N ALA A 705 -9.84 28.33 9.58
CA ALA A 705 -11.02 29.18 9.56
C ALA A 705 -12.24 28.40 9.09
N VAL A 706 -13.38 28.71 9.69
CA VAL A 706 -14.72 28.26 9.33
C VAL A 706 -15.51 29.49 8.91
N PHE A 707 -15.78 29.60 7.62
CA PHE A 707 -16.45 30.76 7.03
C PHE A 707 -17.99 30.63 7.15
N THR A 708 -18.44 30.43 8.39
CA THR A 708 -19.86 30.44 8.77
C THR A 708 -20.27 31.84 9.22
N TYR A 709 -21.46 31.98 9.79
CA TYR A 709 -21.96 33.25 10.29
C TYR A 709 -22.27 33.18 11.79
N PRO A 710 -21.42 33.76 12.67
CA PRO A 710 -20.23 34.55 12.35
C PRO A 710 -19.03 33.67 11.95
N THR A 711 -18.03 34.25 11.30
CA THR A 711 -16.77 33.54 11.00
C THR A 711 -16.10 33.10 12.30
N LEU A 712 -15.57 31.88 12.31
CA LEU A 712 -14.71 31.38 13.38
C LEU A 712 -13.31 31.10 12.81
N ALA A 713 -12.27 31.44 13.53
CA ALA A 713 -10.89 31.11 13.18
C ALA A 713 -10.07 30.80 14.42
N GLY A 714 -8.98 30.06 14.24
CA GLY A 714 -8.10 29.73 15.36
C GLY A 714 -6.74 29.28 14.92
N VAL A 715 -5.84 29.15 15.90
CA VAL A 715 -4.49 28.65 15.75
C VAL A 715 -4.05 27.97 17.05
N GLY A 716 -3.28 26.89 16.93
CA GLY A 716 -2.65 26.24 18.08
C GLY A 716 -3.62 25.50 19.00
N MET A 717 -3.26 25.42 20.28
CA MET A 717 -4.02 24.70 21.30
C MET A 717 -5.18 25.51 21.84
N LYS A 718 -6.31 24.86 22.07
CA LYS A 718 -7.42 25.42 22.86
C LYS A 718 -7.18 25.21 24.36
N GLU A 719 -7.91 25.94 25.19
CA GLU A 719 -7.79 25.85 26.66
C GLU A 719 -7.91 24.41 27.16
N GLN A 720 -8.92 23.67 26.66
CA GLN A 720 -9.18 22.29 27.05
C GLN A 720 -8.05 21.32 26.64
N GLU A 721 -7.41 21.56 25.50
CA GLU A 721 -6.30 20.75 25.02
C GLU A 721 -5.04 20.99 25.85
N ALA A 722 -4.78 22.25 26.24
CA ALA A 722 -3.67 22.60 27.12
C ALA A 722 -3.86 22.01 28.53
N ALA A 723 -5.08 22.09 29.06
CA ALA A 723 -5.44 21.47 30.34
C ALA A 723 -5.31 19.94 30.30
N ALA A 724 -5.74 19.28 29.21
CA ALA A 724 -5.58 17.83 29.04
C ALA A 724 -4.11 17.39 28.96
N LYS A 725 -3.21 18.28 28.55
CA LYS A 725 -1.75 18.07 28.58
C LYS A 725 -1.10 18.41 29.92
N GLY A 726 -1.87 18.86 30.91
CA GLY A 726 -1.38 19.23 32.23
C GLY A 726 -0.56 20.53 32.26
N LEU A 727 -0.75 21.41 31.28
CA LEU A 727 -0.06 22.71 31.23
C LEU A 727 -0.74 23.72 32.15
N ASN A 728 0.06 24.49 32.90
CA ASN A 728 -0.42 25.68 33.59
C ASN A 728 -0.60 26.79 32.55
N VAL A 729 -1.82 27.33 32.45
CA VAL A 729 -2.16 28.31 31.41
C VAL A 729 -2.76 29.58 31.98
N LEU A 730 -2.51 30.67 31.26
CA LEU A 730 -3.23 31.93 31.35
C LEU A 730 -4.16 32.05 30.16
N VAL A 731 -5.41 32.44 30.41
CA VAL A 731 -6.43 32.61 29.38
C VAL A 731 -6.88 34.06 29.37
N GLY A 732 -6.89 34.66 28.19
CA GLY A 732 -7.35 36.03 27.98
C GLY A 732 -8.58 36.07 27.10
N ARG A 733 -9.55 36.93 27.41
CA ARG A 733 -10.82 37.05 26.68
C ARG A 733 -11.16 38.51 26.44
N ALA A 734 -11.66 38.82 25.25
CA ALA A 734 -12.24 40.11 24.95
C ALA A 734 -13.37 39.98 23.93
N GLY A 735 -14.49 40.66 24.20
CA GLY A 735 -15.59 40.79 23.24
C GLY A 735 -15.32 41.91 22.24
N TYR A 736 -15.91 41.83 21.05
CA TYR A 736 -15.77 42.91 20.07
C TYR A 736 -16.35 44.23 20.60
N MET A 737 -17.47 44.17 21.32
CA MET A 737 -18.11 45.32 21.99
C MET A 737 -17.24 45.99 23.07
N ASP A 738 -16.14 45.36 23.49
CA ASP A 738 -15.19 46.00 24.39
C ASP A 738 -14.35 47.07 23.66
N THR A 739 -14.37 47.09 22.32
CA THR A 739 -13.65 48.07 21.50
C THR A 739 -14.58 49.11 20.89
N ALA A 740 -14.09 50.34 20.70
CA ALA A 740 -14.85 51.40 20.02
C ALA A 740 -15.29 50.99 18.60
N LYS A 741 -14.46 50.20 17.89
CA LYS A 741 -14.81 49.68 16.56
C LYS A 741 -15.93 48.65 16.61
N GLY A 742 -15.91 47.71 17.55
CA GLY A 742 -16.98 46.74 17.71
C GLY A 742 -18.30 47.38 18.15
N VAL A 743 -18.25 48.37 19.04
CA VAL A 743 -19.42 49.21 19.39
C VAL A 743 -19.99 49.91 18.16
N ALA A 744 -19.13 50.51 17.32
CA ALA A 744 -19.57 51.14 16.08
C ALA A 744 -20.17 50.16 15.06
N MET A 745 -19.80 48.88 15.13
CA MET A 745 -20.36 47.82 14.29
C MET A 745 -21.64 47.20 14.87
N GLY A 746 -21.92 47.39 16.15
CA GLY A 746 -22.99 46.68 16.86
C GLY A 746 -22.76 45.16 16.94
N GLU A 747 -21.51 44.73 17.01
CA GLU A 747 -21.14 43.30 16.95
C GLU A 747 -21.15 42.64 18.34
N GLU A 748 -22.32 42.17 18.76
CA GLU A 748 -22.53 41.51 20.06
C GLU A 748 -22.06 40.05 20.11
N SER A 749 -21.83 39.42 18.96
CA SER A 749 -21.44 38.01 18.82
C SER A 749 -19.93 37.86 18.54
N GLY A 750 -19.12 38.86 18.84
CA GLY A 750 -17.68 38.83 18.63
C GLY A 750 -16.89 38.44 19.88
N LEU A 751 -15.90 37.54 19.74
CA LEU A 751 -15.02 37.05 20.81
C LEU A 751 -13.59 36.84 20.29
N VAL A 752 -12.60 37.27 21.07
CA VAL A 752 -11.21 36.80 20.98
C VAL A 752 -10.86 36.10 22.28
N LYS A 753 -10.29 34.91 22.16
CA LYS A 753 -9.74 34.14 23.27
C LYS A 753 -8.30 33.75 22.95
N VAL A 754 -7.38 34.00 23.88
CA VAL A 754 -5.96 33.64 23.76
C VAL A 754 -5.57 32.72 24.91
N VAL A 755 -4.67 31.77 24.65
CA VAL A 755 -4.17 30.80 25.62
C VAL A 755 -2.66 30.86 25.64
N LEU A 756 -2.08 31.11 26.81
CA LEU A 756 -0.64 31.22 27.02
C LEU A 756 -0.18 30.22 28.08
N GLU A 757 1.04 29.73 27.95
CA GLU A 757 1.72 28.98 29.01
C GLU A 757 2.13 29.94 30.13
N GLU A 758 1.72 29.64 31.36
CA GLU A 758 1.91 30.56 32.50
C GLU A 758 3.40 30.78 32.83
N GLU A 759 4.22 29.73 32.75
CA GLU A 759 5.62 29.79 33.17
C GLU A 759 6.50 30.57 32.20
N THR A 760 6.24 30.44 30.90
CA THR A 760 7.09 30.99 29.84
C THR A 760 6.50 32.22 29.16
N GLY A 761 5.19 32.44 29.28
CA GLY A 761 4.46 33.46 28.54
C GLY A 761 4.27 33.12 27.05
N LYS A 762 4.64 31.92 26.61
CA LYS A 762 4.46 31.48 25.22
C LYS A 762 2.99 31.38 24.87
N ILE A 763 2.64 31.87 23.70
CA ILE A 763 1.31 31.73 23.12
C ILE A 763 1.14 30.28 22.68
N LEU A 764 0.19 29.58 23.29
CA LEU A 764 -0.17 28.21 22.95
C LEU A 764 -1.23 28.16 21.85
N GLY A 765 -2.11 29.16 21.79
CA GLY A 765 -3.12 29.27 20.75
C GLY A 765 -4.07 30.44 20.93
N ALA A 766 -4.96 30.60 19.95
CA ALA A 766 -6.04 31.58 19.98
C ALA A 766 -7.26 31.10 19.21
N THR A 767 -8.42 31.61 19.61
CA THR A 767 -9.71 31.42 18.93
C THR A 767 -10.38 32.77 18.78
N VAL A 768 -10.85 33.05 17.57
CA VAL A 768 -11.54 34.30 17.23
C VAL A 768 -12.88 33.96 16.59
N VAL A 769 -13.93 34.64 17.01
CA VAL A 769 -15.27 34.54 16.44
C VAL A 769 -15.79 35.94 16.15
N GLY A 770 -16.31 36.17 14.95
CA GLY A 770 -16.82 37.46 14.52
C GLY A 770 -16.34 37.87 13.13
N PRO A 771 -16.75 39.06 12.64
CA PRO A 771 -16.20 39.65 11.43
C PRO A 771 -14.67 39.75 11.50
N SER A 772 -14.00 39.46 10.39
CA SER A 772 -12.53 39.46 10.28
C SER A 772 -11.80 38.49 11.23
N ALA A 773 -12.46 37.43 11.69
CA ALA A 773 -11.84 36.45 12.59
C ALA A 773 -10.60 35.79 11.97
N ALA A 774 -10.63 35.46 10.68
CA ALA A 774 -9.49 34.83 9.98
C ALA A 774 -8.25 35.75 9.97
N GLU A 775 -8.46 37.04 9.71
CA GLU A 775 -7.40 38.06 9.69
C GLU A 775 -6.83 38.32 11.08
N LEU A 776 -7.66 38.30 12.13
CA LEU A 776 -7.21 38.46 13.51
C LEU A 776 -6.44 37.22 14.00
N ALA A 777 -6.93 36.01 13.71
CA ALA A 777 -6.24 34.77 14.06
C ALA A 777 -4.87 34.67 13.35
N GLN A 778 -4.78 35.13 12.10
CA GLN A 778 -3.52 35.16 11.35
C GLN A 778 -2.43 36.01 12.02
N GLN A 779 -2.79 37.07 12.75
CA GLN A 779 -1.82 37.86 13.51
C GLN A 779 -1.16 37.03 14.62
N VAL A 780 -1.93 36.15 15.27
CA VAL A 780 -1.42 35.25 16.31
C VAL A 780 -0.51 34.17 15.71
N VAL A 781 -0.80 33.67 14.51
CA VAL A 781 0.08 32.75 13.78
C VAL A 781 1.49 33.35 13.64
N TYR A 782 1.57 34.63 13.24
CA TYR A 782 2.87 35.28 13.09
C TYR A 782 3.60 35.42 14.43
N LEU A 783 2.89 35.73 15.52
CA LEU A 783 3.49 35.81 16.85
C LEU A 783 4.04 34.45 17.31
N MET A 784 3.28 33.36 17.13
CA MET A 784 3.71 32.00 17.50
C MET A 784 4.94 31.53 16.71
N ASN A 785 5.17 32.06 15.50
CA ASN A 785 6.34 31.75 14.68
C ASN A 785 7.53 32.70 14.90
N THR A 786 7.47 33.60 15.88
CA THR A 786 8.65 34.37 16.31
C THR A 786 9.57 33.54 17.20
N GLU A 787 10.81 33.99 17.39
CA GLU A 787 11.79 33.33 18.27
C GLU A 787 11.26 33.14 19.71
N TYR A 788 10.54 34.15 20.25
CA TYR A 788 10.07 34.16 21.64
C TYR A 788 8.65 33.63 21.81
N GLN A 789 7.84 33.63 20.74
CA GLN A 789 6.46 33.13 20.73
C GLN A 789 5.54 33.84 21.76
N ASP A 790 5.85 35.08 22.13
CA ASP A 790 5.20 35.78 23.24
C ASP A 790 4.26 36.92 22.78
N LEU A 791 3.56 37.51 23.75
CA LEU A 791 2.61 38.62 23.54
C LEU A 791 3.27 40.00 23.41
N MET A 792 4.58 40.11 23.65
CA MET A 792 5.25 41.42 23.80
C MET A 792 5.23 42.28 22.55
N PRO A 793 5.34 41.74 21.32
CA PRO A 793 5.15 42.54 20.10
C PRO A 793 3.80 43.24 20.06
N VAL A 794 2.72 42.61 20.56
CA VAL A 794 1.38 43.20 20.60
C VAL A 794 1.31 44.30 21.65
N MET A 795 1.82 44.06 22.86
CA MET A 795 1.76 45.07 23.95
C MET A 795 2.58 46.32 23.67
N ARG A 796 3.66 46.20 22.88
CA ARG A 796 4.53 47.33 22.51
C ARG A 796 4.06 48.06 21.25
N ALA A 797 3.15 47.47 20.48
CA ALA A 797 2.71 48.04 19.22
C ALA A 797 1.79 49.27 19.44
N GLN A 798 1.90 50.24 18.53
CA GLN A 798 0.89 51.30 18.38
C GLN A 798 -0.23 50.76 17.49
N VAL A 799 -1.39 50.49 18.07
CA VAL A 799 -2.55 49.97 17.34
C VAL A 799 -3.41 51.12 16.82
N ILE A 800 -3.82 51.05 15.56
CA ILE A 800 -4.68 52.04 14.93
C ILE A 800 -6.03 52.09 15.67
N HIS A 801 -6.50 53.29 16.01
CA HIS A 801 -7.75 53.50 16.73
C HIS A 801 -8.76 54.35 15.93
N PRO A 802 -10.05 53.96 15.87
CA PRO A 802 -10.62 52.69 16.33
C PRO A 802 -10.47 51.57 15.29
N THR A 803 -9.95 50.39 15.67
CA THR A 803 -9.93 49.19 14.80
C THR A 803 -10.22 47.90 15.56
N LEU A 804 -10.62 46.84 14.84
CA LEU A 804 -10.84 45.52 15.45
C LEU A 804 -9.54 44.91 16.01
N ASN A 805 -8.36 45.33 15.55
CA ASN A 805 -7.09 44.82 16.10
C ASN A 805 -6.95 45.10 17.61
N GLU A 806 -7.63 46.14 18.12
CA GLU A 806 -7.64 46.46 19.56
C GLU A 806 -8.27 45.34 20.41
N VAL A 807 -9.15 44.50 19.85
CA VAL A 807 -9.76 43.39 20.61
C VAL A 807 -8.72 42.32 20.96
N LEU A 808 -7.73 42.11 20.09
CA LEU A 808 -6.62 41.20 20.35
C LEU A 808 -5.72 41.73 21.48
N VAL A 809 -5.44 43.04 21.49
CA VAL A 809 -4.68 43.70 22.57
C VAL A 809 -5.40 43.53 23.90
N ARG A 810 -6.72 43.76 23.92
CA ARG A 810 -7.55 43.57 25.13
C ARG A 810 -7.49 42.14 25.63
N ALA A 811 -7.66 41.15 24.75
CA ALA A 811 -7.57 39.75 25.14
C ALA A 811 -6.21 39.41 25.79
N PHE A 812 -5.10 39.90 25.24
CA PHE A 812 -3.78 39.72 25.86
C PHE A 812 -3.55 40.54 27.15
N SER A 813 -4.36 41.56 27.41
CA SER A 813 -4.25 42.39 28.63
C SER A 813 -5.05 41.83 29.81
N GLU A 814 -6.07 41.00 29.53
CA GLU A 814 -7.00 40.43 30.50
C GLU A 814 -6.70 38.94 30.78
N LEU A 815 -5.41 38.62 31.01
CA LEU A 815 -4.96 37.25 31.28
C LEU A 815 -5.28 36.81 32.71
N GLU A 816 -5.97 35.69 32.86
CA GLU A 816 -6.32 35.10 34.14
C GLU A 816 -6.07 33.58 34.18
N ARG A 817 -5.93 33.02 35.39
CA ARG A 817 -5.93 31.56 35.56
C ARG A 817 -7.36 31.04 35.41
N PRO A 818 -7.61 30.02 34.56
CA PRO A 818 -8.95 29.48 34.40
C PRO A 818 -9.42 28.79 35.69
N THR A 819 -10.68 29.03 36.08
CA THR A 819 -11.36 28.29 37.14
C THR A 819 -11.68 26.87 36.66
N ILE A 820 -10.74 25.93 36.83
CA ILE A 820 -10.97 24.52 36.49
C ILE A 820 -12.01 23.96 37.47
N THR A 821 -13.21 23.67 36.98
CA THR A 821 -14.13 22.77 37.68
C THR A 821 -13.71 21.34 37.31
N PRO A 822 -13.31 20.47 38.26
CA PRO A 822 -12.95 19.09 37.93
C PRO A 822 -14.13 18.41 37.26
N ILE A 823 -13.97 17.96 36.02
CA ILE A 823 -14.95 17.08 35.37
C ILE A 823 -14.88 15.77 36.13
N ALA A 824 -15.98 15.40 36.79
CA ALA A 824 -16.09 14.13 37.49
C ALA A 824 -15.90 12.98 36.48
N ASP A 825 -14.86 12.19 36.74
CA ASP A 825 -14.47 11.04 35.94
C ASP A 825 -15.62 10.03 35.84
N GLY A 826 -15.99 9.69 34.61
CA GLY A 826 -17.09 8.80 34.29
C GLY A 826 -16.89 8.08 32.97
N SER A 827 -15.67 7.85 32.53
CA SER A 827 -15.32 6.74 31.63
C SER A 827 -13.81 6.64 31.48
N THR A 828 -13.24 5.62 32.10
CA THR A 828 -11.91 5.10 31.79
C THR A 828 -11.83 4.79 30.29
N VAL A 829 -11.20 5.67 29.52
CA VAL A 829 -10.61 5.32 28.23
C VAL A 829 -9.30 4.63 28.54
N GLN A 830 -9.30 3.30 28.45
CA GLN A 830 -8.06 2.54 28.37
C GLN A 830 -7.25 3.07 27.18
N GLY A 831 -6.13 3.71 27.47
CA GLY A 831 -5.14 4.08 26.48
C GLY A 831 -4.56 2.82 25.84
N SER A 832 -4.74 2.69 24.54
CA SER A 832 -3.84 1.88 23.71
C SER A 832 -2.64 2.75 23.35
N GLY A 833 -1.59 2.64 24.16
CA GLY A 833 -0.24 2.98 23.73
C GLY A 833 0.29 1.92 22.76
N LYS A 834 1.07 2.40 21.79
CA LYS A 834 1.68 1.74 20.61
C LYS A 834 0.83 1.81 19.35
#